data_AF-A0A154P8T1-F1
#
_entry.id   AF-A0A154P8T1-F1
#
_cell.length_a   1.000
_cell.length_b   1.000
_cell.length_c   1.000
_cell.angle_alpha   90.00
_cell.angle_beta   90.00
_cell.angle_gamma   90.00
#
_symmetry.space_group_name_H-M   'P 1'
#
loop_
_entity.id
_entity.type
_entity.pdbx_description
1 polymer ?
#
loop_
_entity_poly.entity_id
_entity_poly.type
_entity_poly.pdbx_seq_one_letter_code
_entity_poly.pdbx_strand_id
1 'polypeptide(L)'
;MFKNSGRYNSKNIIATRTAIYKDDAIVALPRFKPGVPATLAKISLKDPACQANLVPYPCWSVQEEGTCSALQNAVDLYLDPQNILWVLDTGVVNTLTEPERKCPPKVLAFNVMTGKLVKTVELAGLTSPMSRLQYVVSDYSPDGRVFIYVSDAATRAILVYDVTSGRGYRVVLPQAVTIGCTRRDVLYLGLLRRSDGSTCLVFTYLSGSRLFSVRTEHLRNGSANGRIHDLGPKPRKMVILGTDNGSALFFRYEGESDVYRWDATNPFDAQCFQLVYTSTECSLATHVVADYRRGRMRVLESNFPDYMQGTVGCGADQALSLMILLFALLAGSLFARTNTEVLETLAQWPLLDFALPYDREFLNQYRPENVVPTGITIGWDKIFITVPRLRAGVPSTLNYIPRNLPLGSSPQLQAYPSWDWHSAGRGDLNCSQMISVYRSMIDRCNRLWVVDSGVMTSIDDFMPVCPPKILVFDLRTDQLVRMYTFPRDVLRPNTLLTNLIIDDVTATTCDDVFLYISDTAGPGLLVYDGATDKSWRAVHASMYPHPDFSTYRIGSDTFELLDGVVGLAFSARLGQLYYQPLATDRLFSVPTTALQAGPAAFGEQLPVTLVGKKSSQGLALAVDPRDDTILFSPLTETAIASWQPQTNRQRIMAFSPEKLQFVAEIRWAERDNGNFWVLSSRFQKFFRREVSARDINIRIMRLMPEQRPLKHEILNSYNQPPFPLHFYNNTLEMRCLWWTILVVAAVSGSPTFEKLKSIYSWKALEFAFPSESARQIAIQSGNYIPGAPLPIDVDVYNGVDRYCGNPQAYLGVQIDQCGRLWVLDTGKQGEQLICQPQLHVFNLHTSKLITRYKFPKDQFKENSLFVTVVVDVRDADRGCKDTYAYIADVTGFALLVFDYRHSRSWKIYNNLFYPYPPYGTFYIKGDTFDLMDGILGLALGPVQNGDRMLYFHSLASRVESRVLTSVIRNYTLFHENAEAAARSFVPFEQQRSSQSAAEAMDRNGVLFFGLLSDLAIGCWNSKHYPQYGDPNNEILITNPDTLQFPSGLKARTHLFKFIIITL
;
A
#
# COMPACT_ATOMS: atom_id res chain seq x y z
N MET A 1 42.38 -15.99 -34.77
CA MET A 1 42.81 -14.85 -35.60
C MET A 1 42.47 -13.50 -34.96
N PHE A 2 41.19 -13.13 -34.79
CA PHE A 2 40.80 -11.82 -34.19
C PHE A 2 41.25 -11.60 -32.73
N LYS A 3 41.29 -12.64 -31.89
CA LYS A 3 41.86 -12.57 -30.52
C LYS A 3 43.36 -12.24 -30.53
N ASN A 4 44.12 -12.83 -31.44
CA ASN A 4 45.57 -12.67 -31.53
C ASN A 4 45.98 -11.35 -32.21
N SER A 5 45.09 -10.76 -33.03
CA SER A 5 45.34 -9.47 -33.70
C SER A 5 44.82 -8.25 -32.93
N GLY A 6 44.32 -8.44 -31.69
CA GLY A 6 43.75 -7.35 -30.88
C GLY A 6 42.42 -6.78 -31.38
N ARG A 7 41.88 -7.30 -32.49
CA ARG A 7 40.62 -6.86 -33.12
C ARG A 7 39.36 -7.42 -32.45
N TYR A 8 39.51 -8.28 -31.45
CA TYR A 8 38.42 -8.74 -30.59
C TYR A 8 38.76 -8.45 -29.14
N ASN A 9 37.89 -7.71 -28.47
CA ASN A 9 37.92 -7.49 -27.03
C ASN A 9 36.53 -7.71 -26.46
N SER A 10 36.36 -8.79 -25.68
CA SER A 10 35.05 -9.16 -25.10
C SER A 10 34.47 -8.09 -24.18
N LYS A 11 35.32 -7.27 -23.54
CA LYS A 11 34.89 -6.15 -22.68
C LYS A 11 34.24 -4.99 -23.46
N ASN A 12 34.51 -4.93 -24.77
CA ASN A 12 34.06 -3.84 -25.63
C ASN A 12 32.82 -4.19 -26.45
N ILE A 13 32.27 -5.41 -26.30
CA ILE A 13 31.12 -5.88 -27.07
C ILE A 13 29.86 -5.74 -26.23
N ILE A 14 28.96 -4.84 -26.65
CA ILE A 14 27.67 -4.64 -26.01
C ILE A 14 26.54 -4.49 -27.03
N ALA A 15 25.46 -5.23 -26.82
CA ALA A 15 24.24 -5.17 -27.59
C ALA A 15 23.34 -4.05 -27.08
N THR A 16 22.95 -3.17 -27.99
CA THR A 16 22.09 -2.02 -27.66
C THR A 16 20.70 -2.13 -28.27
N ARG A 17 20.56 -2.88 -29.37
CA ARG A 17 19.30 -3.03 -30.12
C ARG A 17 19.14 -4.44 -30.61
N THR A 18 17.89 -4.86 -30.77
CA THR A 18 17.59 -6.18 -31.30
C THR A 18 16.31 -6.17 -32.13
N ALA A 19 16.29 -6.98 -33.18
CA ALA A 19 15.11 -7.31 -33.96
C ALA A 19 14.93 -8.83 -33.96
N ILE A 20 13.69 -9.30 -33.82
CA ILE A 20 13.40 -10.74 -33.77
C ILE A 20 12.68 -11.17 -35.04
N TYR A 21 13.26 -12.16 -35.70
CA TYR A 21 12.63 -12.82 -36.84
C TYR A 21 12.67 -14.34 -36.64
N LYS A 22 11.47 -14.94 -36.50
CA LYS A 22 11.29 -16.37 -36.24
C LYS A 22 12.04 -16.89 -35.01
N ASP A 23 13.16 -17.58 -35.21
CA ASP A 23 13.99 -18.18 -34.16
C ASP A 23 15.31 -17.44 -33.97
N ASP A 24 15.50 -16.34 -34.68
CA ASP A 24 16.73 -15.58 -34.67
C ASP A 24 16.48 -14.20 -34.03
N ALA A 25 17.34 -13.82 -33.09
CA ALA A 25 17.46 -12.43 -32.67
C ALA A 25 18.68 -11.82 -33.36
N ILE A 26 18.44 -10.76 -34.13
CA ILE A 26 19.46 -9.96 -34.80
C ILE A 26 19.78 -8.81 -33.85
N VAL A 27 21.06 -8.62 -33.51
CA VAL A 27 21.51 -7.65 -32.52
C VAL A 27 22.50 -6.66 -33.13
N ALA A 28 22.36 -5.38 -32.77
CA ALA A 28 23.35 -4.36 -33.07
C ALA A 28 24.39 -4.34 -31.96
N LEU A 29 25.66 -4.36 -32.37
CA LEU A 29 26.83 -4.29 -31.52
C LEU A 29 27.62 -3.05 -31.95
N PRO A 30 27.23 -1.83 -31.50
CA PRO A 30 27.88 -0.62 -31.96
C PRO A 30 29.38 -0.63 -31.65
N ARG A 31 30.20 -0.17 -32.59
CA ARG A 31 31.63 0.05 -32.41
C ARG A 31 31.88 1.32 -31.59
N PHE A 32 31.47 1.30 -30.33
CA PHE A 32 31.70 2.38 -29.37
C PHE A 32 33.15 2.46 -28.91
N LYS A 33 33.81 1.31 -28.81
CA LYS A 33 35.22 1.11 -28.44
C LYS A 33 35.86 0.16 -29.47
N PRO A 34 37.21 0.15 -29.61
CA PRO A 34 37.88 -0.75 -30.53
C PRO A 34 37.71 -2.22 -30.12
N GLY A 35 37.86 -3.15 -31.07
CA GLY A 35 37.83 -4.58 -30.76
C GLY A 35 36.44 -5.24 -30.89
N VAL A 36 35.55 -4.68 -31.70
CA VAL A 36 34.22 -5.24 -32.03
C VAL A 36 34.22 -5.75 -33.48
N PRO A 37 34.44 -7.07 -33.72
CA PRO A 37 34.64 -7.59 -35.08
C PRO A 37 33.41 -7.46 -35.99
N ALA A 38 32.21 -7.64 -35.43
CA ALA A 38 30.95 -7.53 -36.17
C ALA A 38 30.04 -6.55 -35.43
N THR A 39 29.52 -5.56 -36.16
CA THR A 39 28.59 -4.56 -35.61
C THR A 39 27.14 -4.97 -35.78
N LEU A 40 26.87 -6.01 -36.57
CA LEU A 40 25.57 -6.65 -36.70
C LEU A 40 25.73 -8.17 -36.64
N ALA A 41 25.02 -8.80 -35.70
CA ALA A 41 25.12 -10.24 -35.47
C ALA A 41 23.74 -10.86 -35.26
N LYS A 42 23.68 -12.18 -35.35
CA LYS A 42 22.49 -13.02 -35.18
C LYS A 42 22.78 -14.07 -34.11
N ILE A 43 21.83 -14.29 -33.21
CA ILE A 43 21.84 -15.36 -32.21
C ILE A 43 20.60 -16.23 -32.40
N SER A 44 20.73 -17.53 -32.14
CA SER A 44 19.59 -18.44 -32.17
C SER A 44 18.88 -18.45 -30.81
N LEU A 45 17.56 -18.28 -30.82
CA LEU A 45 16.69 -18.40 -29.64
C LEU A 45 16.33 -19.86 -29.29
N LYS A 46 16.84 -20.84 -30.05
CA LYS A 46 16.64 -22.28 -29.82
C LYS A 46 17.77 -22.93 -29.05
N ASP A 47 18.93 -22.27 -28.95
CA ASP A 47 20.10 -22.84 -28.31
C ASP A 47 19.88 -22.88 -26.77
N PRO A 48 19.88 -24.06 -26.13
CA PRO A 48 19.70 -24.19 -24.69
C PRO A 48 20.96 -23.84 -23.89
N ALA A 49 22.08 -23.51 -24.55
CA ALA A 49 23.33 -23.16 -23.88
C ALA A 49 23.23 -21.83 -23.11
N CYS A 50 23.84 -21.77 -21.93
CA CYS A 50 23.91 -20.55 -21.10
C CYS A 50 24.73 -19.40 -21.74
N GLN A 51 25.41 -19.64 -22.87
CA GLN A 51 26.16 -18.62 -23.61
C GLN A 51 25.70 -18.56 -25.07
N ALA A 52 25.29 -17.37 -25.53
CA ALA A 52 24.82 -17.18 -26.90
C ALA A 52 25.98 -17.06 -27.90
N ASN A 53 25.91 -17.84 -28.99
CA ASN A 53 26.88 -17.76 -30.09
C ASN A 53 26.49 -16.66 -31.08
N LEU A 54 27.30 -15.59 -31.14
CA LEU A 54 27.11 -14.47 -32.07
C LEU A 54 27.63 -14.82 -33.48
N VAL A 55 26.72 -14.87 -34.46
CA VAL A 55 27.04 -15.09 -35.87
C VAL A 55 26.90 -13.78 -36.64
N PRO A 56 27.94 -13.26 -37.31
CA PRO A 56 27.82 -12.02 -38.08
C PRO A 56 26.71 -12.07 -39.13
N TYR A 57 25.91 -11.00 -39.19
CA TYR A 57 24.74 -10.93 -40.05
C TYR A 57 24.91 -9.85 -41.14
N PRO A 58 24.59 -10.14 -42.41
CA PRO A 58 24.25 -11.47 -42.94
C PRO A 58 25.47 -12.41 -43.04
N CYS A 59 26.69 -11.85 -43.11
CA CYS A 59 27.95 -12.59 -43.18
C CYS A 59 29.15 -11.68 -42.83
N TRP A 60 30.34 -12.28 -42.72
CA TRP A 60 31.58 -11.58 -42.36
C TRP A 60 32.00 -10.46 -43.32
N SER A 61 31.79 -10.62 -44.63
CA SER A 61 32.22 -9.62 -45.62
C SER A 61 31.51 -8.28 -45.47
N VAL A 62 30.30 -8.28 -44.90
CA VAL A 62 29.51 -7.06 -44.64
C VAL A 62 29.92 -6.39 -43.32
N GLN A 63 30.85 -6.97 -42.56
CA GLN A 63 31.35 -6.41 -41.30
C GLN A 63 32.75 -5.80 -41.42
N GLU A 64 33.34 -5.75 -42.60
CA GLU A 64 34.71 -5.26 -42.78
C GLU A 64 34.83 -3.76 -42.46
N GLU A 65 35.62 -3.45 -41.44
CA GLU A 65 35.92 -2.07 -41.05
C GLU A 65 36.87 -1.42 -42.07
N GLY A 66 36.54 -0.20 -42.49
CA GLY A 66 37.27 0.58 -43.49
C GLY A 66 36.68 0.52 -44.89
N THR A 67 35.87 -0.50 -45.20
CA THR A 67 35.24 -0.65 -46.52
C THR A 67 33.84 -0.03 -46.53
N CYS A 68 33.63 1.11 -47.22
CA CYS A 68 32.36 1.84 -47.11
C CYS A 68 31.11 1.15 -47.69
N SER A 69 31.26 0.07 -48.45
CA SER A 69 30.15 -0.81 -48.82
C SER A 69 29.71 -1.77 -47.69
N ALA A 70 30.55 -1.96 -46.67
CA ALA A 70 30.28 -2.75 -45.47
C ALA A 70 29.82 -1.87 -44.28
N LEU A 71 29.29 -2.50 -43.24
CA LEU A 71 28.84 -1.85 -42.00
C LEU A 71 30.03 -1.38 -41.17
N GLN A 72 30.06 -0.08 -40.89
CA GLN A 72 31.12 0.52 -40.08
C GLN A 72 30.71 0.58 -38.60
N ASN A 73 29.52 1.09 -38.31
CA ASN A 73 28.98 1.15 -36.96
C ASN A 73 27.44 1.16 -36.98
N ALA A 74 26.83 -0.02 -36.83
CA ALA A 74 25.40 -0.18 -36.73
C ALA A 74 24.93 0.24 -35.33
N VAL A 75 24.17 1.33 -35.24
CA VAL A 75 23.71 1.91 -33.96
C VAL A 75 22.25 1.64 -33.66
N ASP A 76 21.43 1.42 -34.70
CA ASP A 76 20.00 1.15 -34.55
C ASP A 76 19.46 0.24 -35.64
N LEU A 77 18.38 -0.48 -35.30
CA LEU A 77 17.75 -1.50 -36.12
C LEU A 77 16.23 -1.34 -36.08
N TYR A 78 15.59 -1.49 -37.23
CA TYR A 78 14.13 -1.54 -37.30
C TYR A 78 13.69 -2.60 -38.32
N LEU A 79 12.92 -3.59 -37.86
CA LEU A 79 12.35 -4.63 -38.71
C LEU A 79 10.93 -4.23 -39.11
N ASP A 80 10.72 -4.06 -40.40
CA ASP A 80 9.43 -3.62 -40.92
C ASP A 80 8.45 -4.79 -41.20
N PRO A 81 7.16 -4.48 -41.44
CA PRO A 81 6.12 -5.48 -41.74
C PRO A 81 6.40 -6.36 -42.98
N GLN A 82 7.33 -5.96 -43.84
CA GLN A 82 7.71 -6.62 -45.08
C GLN A 82 8.96 -7.49 -44.90
N ASN A 83 9.39 -7.70 -43.66
CA ASN A 83 10.58 -8.46 -43.29
C ASN A 83 11.87 -7.84 -43.84
N ILE A 84 11.92 -6.51 -43.94
CA ILE A 84 13.13 -5.77 -44.24
C ILE A 84 13.68 -5.18 -42.94
N LEU A 85 14.93 -5.54 -42.64
CA LEU A 85 15.71 -4.99 -41.54
C LEU A 85 16.45 -3.74 -42.02
N TRP A 86 16.03 -2.59 -41.51
CA TRP A 86 16.69 -1.31 -41.71
C TRP A 86 17.78 -1.13 -40.65
N VAL A 87 19.01 -0.93 -41.08
CA VAL A 87 20.20 -0.83 -40.24
C VAL A 87 20.80 0.55 -40.41
N LEU A 88 20.82 1.36 -39.34
CA LEU A 88 21.46 2.66 -39.35
C LEU A 88 22.97 2.51 -39.09
N ASP A 89 23.77 2.74 -40.12
CA ASP A 89 25.22 2.80 -40.03
C ASP A 89 25.67 4.27 -40.00
N THR A 90 26.24 4.69 -38.87
CA THR A 90 26.67 6.08 -38.71
C THR A 90 27.98 6.40 -39.42
N GLY A 91 28.75 5.37 -39.82
CA GLY A 91 30.06 5.55 -40.43
C GLY A 91 31.16 6.01 -39.46
N VAL A 92 30.83 6.23 -38.18
CA VAL A 92 31.76 6.70 -37.14
C VAL A 92 31.96 5.59 -36.10
N VAL A 93 33.20 5.15 -35.94
CA VAL A 93 33.60 4.12 -34.96
C VAL A 93 34.28 4.75 -33.74
N ASN A 94 34.51 3.96 -32.69
CA ASN A 94 35.23 4.36 -31.48
C ASN A 94 34.62 5.58 -30.76
N THR A 95 33.30 5.76 -30.90
CA THR A 95 32.57 6.98 -30.49
C THR A 95 32.59 7.31 -29.00
N LEU A 96 32.97 6.38 -28.11
CA LEU A 96 33.16 6.62 -26.67
C LEU A 96 34.63 6.83 -26.27
N THR A 97 35.55 6.71 -27.22
CA THR A 97 37.00 6.88 -27.01
C THR A 97 37.49 8.01 -27.89
N GLU A 98 38.02 7.69 -29.07
CA GLU A 98 38.41 8.64 -30.09
C GLU A 98 37.54 8.43 -31.34
N PRO A 99 36.46 9.23 -31.53
CA PRO A 99 35.53 9.04 -32.64
C PRO A 99 36.24 9.18 -33.98
N GLU A 100 36.20 8.12 -34.79
CA GLU A 100 36.86 8.10 -36.10
C GLU A 100 35.80 7.90 -37.20
N ARG A 101 35.72 8.86 -38.13
CA ARG A 101 34.82 8.75 -39.29
C ARG A 101 35.48 7.90 -40.37
N LYS A 102 35.04 6.66 -40.51
CA LYS A 102 35.48 5.75 -41.58
C LYS A 102 34.74 6.00 -42.89
N CYS A 103 33.42 6.23 -42.80
CA CYS A 103 32.56 6.36 -43.98
C CYS A 103 31.45 7.40 -43.76
N PRO A 104 30.78 7.84 -44.84
CA PRO A 104 29.54 8.59 -44.74
C PRO A 104 28.42 7.77 -44.07
N PRO A 105 27.46 8.43 -43.38
CA PRO A 105 26.33 7.73 -42.77
C PRO A 105 25.38 7.19 -43.84
N LYS A 106 24.87 5.98 -43.61
CA LYS A 106 23.97 5.28 -44.53
C LYS A 106 22.97 4.39 -43.78
N VAL A 107 21.84 4.07 -44.42
CA VAL A 107 20.89 3.05 -43.95
C VAL A 107 20.90 1.89 -44.91
N LEU A 108 21.15 0.67 -44.42
CA LEU A 108 21.08 -0.55 -45.24
C LEU A 108 19.78 -1.30 -44.95
N ALA A 109 19.16 -1.81 -46.00
CA ALA A 109 17.93 -2.59 -45.93
C ALA A 109 18.23 -4.05 -46.30
N PHE A 110 18.14 -4.96 -45.35
CA PHE A 110 18.34 -6.40 -45.58
C PHE A 110 17.02 -7.15 -45.55
N ASN A 111 16.74 -7.98 -46.54
CA ASN A 111 15.61 -8.89 -46.47
C ASN A 111 15.97 -10.05 -45.55
N VAL A 112 15.34 -10.15 -44.37
CA VAL A 112 15.73 -11.15 -43.36
C VAL A 112 15.37 -12.58 -43.74
N MET A 113 14.50 -12.77 -44.73
CA MET A 113 14.16 -14.09 -45.25
C MET A 113 15.27 -14.66 -46.13
N THR A 114 15.94 -13.79 -46.89
CA THR A 114 16.97 -14.18 -47.87
C THR A 114 18.40 -13.84 -47.43
N GLY A 115 18.56 -12.98 -46.42
CA GLY A 115 19.84 -12.40 -46.01
C GLY A 115 20.44 -11.42 -47.01
N LYS A 116 19.72 -11.06 -48.09
CA LYS A 116 20.23 -10.21 -49.16
C LYS A 116 20.05 -8.72 -48.83
N LEU A 117 21.05 -7.92 -49.21
CA LEU A 117 20.94 -6.46 -49.22
C LEU A 117 19.99 -6.04 -50.34
N VAL A 118 18.92 -5.34 -49.98
CA VAL A 118 17.86 -4.84 -50.88
C VAL A 118 18.14 -3.41 -51.32
N LYS A 119 18.59 -2.55 -50.40
CA LYS A 119 18.79 -1.12 -50.67
C LYS A 119 19.86 -0.53 -49.74
N THR A 120 20.61 0.42 -50.27
CA THR A 120 21.44 1.36 -49.50
C THR A 120 20.89 2.76 -49.68
N VAL A 121 20.65 3.45 -48.58
CA VAL A 121 20.20 4.85 -48.54
C VAL A 121 21.34 5.70 -48.00
N GLU A 122 21.91 6.52 -48.88
CA GLU A 122 22.99 7.44 -48.53
C GLU A 122 22.43 8.67 -47.80
N LEU A 123 22.91 8.93 -46.58
CA LEU A 123 22.47 10.08 -45.78
C LEU A 123 23.43 11.27 -45.86
N ALA A 124 24.58 11.12 -46.51
CA ALA A 124 25.64 12.13 -46.57
C ALA A 124 25.11 13.52 -46.95
N GLY A 125 24.27 13.62 -47.99
CA GLY A 125 23.68 14.89 -48.45
C GLY A 125 22.64 15.51 -47.52
N LEU A 126 22.22 14.80 -46.47
CA LEU A 126 21.25 15.26 -45.46
C LEU A 126 21.91 15.53 -44.10
N THR A 127 23.21 15.28 -43.98
CA THR A 127 23.97 15.37 -42.73
C THR A 127 25.07 16.42 -42.82
N SER A 128 25.52 16.90 -41.67
CA SER A 128 26.70 17.75 -41.54
C SER A 128 27.78 17.02 -40.72
N PRO A 129 29.03 17.54 -40.68
CA PRO A 129 30.07 16.98 -39.82
C PRO A 129 29.66 16.91 -38.33
N MET A 130 28.75 17.80 -37.90
CA MET A 130 28.21 17.83 -36.54
C MET A 130 27.04 16.86 -36.32
N SER A 131 26.43 16.31 -37.37
CA SER A 131 25.27 15.42 -37.25
C SER A 131 25.56 14.21 -36.36
N ARG A 132 24.61 13.89 -35.49
CA ARG A 132 24.69 12.71 -34.60
C ARG A 132 23.43 11.88 -34.75
N LEU A 133 23.52 10.90 -35.65
CA LEU A 133 22.42 9.99 -35.98
C LEU A 133 22.33 8.88 -34.94
N GLN A 134 21.11 8.56 -34.49
CA GLN A 134 20.93 7.65 -33.36
C GLN A 134 19.80 6.64 -33.55
N TYR A 135 18.68 7.03 -34.17
CA TYR A 135 17.52 6.16 -34.33
C TYR A 135 17.03 6.13 -35.77
N VAL A 136 16.53 4.98 -36.23
CA VAL A 136 15.87 4.80 -37.53
C VAL A 136 14.55 4.05 -37.36
N VAL A 137 13.52 4.50 -38.05
CA VAL A 137 12.25 3.77 -38.19
C VAL A 137 11.76 3.89 -39.63
N SER A 138 11.02 2.88 -40.11
CA SER A 138 10.40 2.91 -41.44
C SER A 138 8.87 2.86 -41.36
N ASP A 139 8.23 3.56 -42.30
CA ASP A 139 6.79 3.65 -42.44
C ASP A 139 6.37 3.56 -43.92
N TYR A 140 5.11 3.21 -44.15
CA TYR A 140 4.51 3.11 -45.47
C TYR A 140 3.39 4.14 -45.60
N SER A 141 3.38 4.89 -46.69
CA SER A 141 2.22 5.71 -47.02
C SER A 141 1.04 4.86 -47.52
N PRO A 142 -0.19 5.40 -47.49
CA PRO A 142 -1.37 4.66 -47.97
C PRO A 142 -1.26 4.18 -49.42
N ASP A 143 -0.42 4.84 -50.23
CA ASP A 143 -0.10 4.48 -51.61
C ASP A 143 1.04 3.45 -51.73
N GLY A 144 1.56 2.93 -50.61
CA GLY A 144 2.60 1.89 -50.55
C GLY A 144 4.04 2.40 -50.65
N ARG A 145 4.30 3.71 -50.74
CA ARG A 145 5.68 4.24 -50.76
C ARG A 145 6.35 4.09 -49.39
N VAL A 146 7.63 3.75 -49.42
CA VAL A 146 8.45 3.52 -48.22
C VAL A 146 9.17 4.79 -47.81
N PHE A 147 9.02 5.17 -46.55
CA PHE A 147 9.72 6.28 -45.93
C PHE A 147 10.57 5.79 -44.77
N ILE A 148 11.77 6.34 -44.64
CA ILE A 148 12.58 6.18 -43.43
C ILE A 148 12.75 7.52 -42.72
N TYR A 149 12.75 7.45 -41.40
CA TYR A 149 12.94 8.59 -40.51
C TYR A 149 14.17 8.35 -39.64
N VAL A 150 15.13 9.27 -39.70
CA VAL A 150 16.38 9.16 -38.94
C VAL A 150 16.51 10.37 -38.02
N SER A 151 16.74 10.15 -36.73
CA SER A 151 16.94 11.25 -35.79
C SER A 151 18.35 11.81 -35.88
N ASP A 152 18.49 13.14 -35.93
CA ASP A 152 19.77 13.84 -35.82
C ASP A 152 19.76 14.75 -34.59
N ALA A 153 20.32 14.22 -33.51
CA ALA A 153 20.28 14.87 -32.20
C ALA A 153 21.07 16.18 -32.17
N ALA A 154 22.20 16.27 -32.88
CA ALA A 154 23.04 17.46 -32.83
C ALA A 154 22.41 18.64 -33.59
N THR A 155 21.76 18.36 -34.72
CA THR A 155 21.18 19.40 -35.57
C THR A 155 19.70 19.70 -35.31
N ARG A 156 19.11 19.03 -34.29
CA ARG A 156 17.69 19.19 -33.91
C ARG A 156 16.77 18.93 -35.10
N ALA A 157 17.02 17.83 -35.81
CA ALA A 157 16.30 17.49 -37.03
C ALA A 157 15.91 16.01 -37.08
N ILE A 158 14.84 15.74 -37.84
CA ILE A 158 14.51 14.41 -38.32
C ILE A 158 14.77 14.40 -39.83
N LEU A 159 15.63 13.49 -40.29
CA LEU A 159 15.85 13.24 -41.71
C LEU A 159 14.69 12.40 -42.22
N VAL A 160 14.03 12.86 -43.28
CA VAL A 160 12.94 12.14 -43.93
C VAL A 160 13.44 11.73 -45.30
N TYR A 161 13.34 10.44 -45.64
CA TYR A 161 13.78 9.93 -46.93
C TYR A 161 12.69 9.05 -47.54
N ASP A 162 12.20 9.44 -48.71
CA ASP A 162 11.34 8.62 -49.56
C ASP A 162 12.23 7.66 -50.35
N VAL A 163 12.25 6.40 -49.91
CA VAL A 163 13.10 5.36 -50.50
C VAL A 163 12.64 5.02 -51.92
N THR A 164 11.34 5.20 -52.20
CA THR A 164 10.72 4.89 -53.49
C THR A 164 11.14 5.92 -54.54
N SER A 165 11.09 7.20 -54.19
CA SER A 165 11.47 8.28 -55.10
C SER A 165 12.95 8.66 -55.05
N GLY A 166 13.72 8.13 -54.07
CA GLY A 166 15.14 8.42 -53.90
C GLY A 166 15.42 9.85 -53.41
N ARG A 167 14.43 10.50 -52.79
CA ARG A 167 14.53 11.88 -52.33
C ARG A 167 14.49 11.95 -50.81
N GLY A 168 15.36 12.76 -50.23
CA GLY A 168 15.30 13.05 -48.81
C GLY A 168 15.49 14.53 -48.49
N TYR A 169 15.04 14.91 -47.31
CA TYR A 169 15.11 16.28 -46.81
C TYR A 169 15.15 16.26 -45.28
N ARG A 170 15.43 17.44 -44.71
CA ARG A 170 15.61 17.63 -43.28
C ARG A 170 14.42 18.38 -42.71
N VAL A 171 13.79 17.81 -41.70
CA VAL A 171 12.76 18.49 -40.91
C VAL A 171 13.41 19.03 -39.64
N VAL A 172 13.67 20.34 -39.60
CA VAL A 172 14.22 21.01 -38.42
C VAL A 172 13.11 21.17 -37.38
N LEU A 173 13.32 20.62 -36.19
CA LEU A 173 12.34 20.67 -35.11
C LEU A 173 12.33 22.07 -34.44
N PRO A 174 11.21 22.48 -33.82
CA PRO A 174 11.10 23.74 -33.08
C PRO A 174 12.09 23.84 -31.92
N GLN A 175 12.44 25.07 -31.52
CA GLN A 175 13.31 25.29 -30.35
C GLN A 175 12.69 24.74 -29.05
N ALA A 176 11.35 24.66 -28.98
CA ALA A 176 10.61 24.12 -27.84
C ALA A 176 11.04 22.69 -27.48
N VAL A 177 11.47 21.90 -28.47
CA VAL A 177 11.91 20.51 -28.28
C VAL A 177 13.20 20.41 -27.45
N THR A 178 13.97 21.50 -27.37
CA THR A 178 15.21 21.60 -26.60
C THR A 178 15.06 22.33 -25.26
N ILE A 179 13.83 22.68 -24.83
CA ILE A 179 13.60 23.33 -23.53
C ILE A 179 14.04 22.39 -22.39
N GLY A 180 14.91 22.89 -21.53
CA GLY A 180 15.51 22.14 -20.41
C GLY A 180 16.80 21.38 -20.76
N CYS A 181 17.20 21.35 -22.04
CA CYS A 181 18.45 20.71 -22.45
C CYS A 181 19.66 21.61 -22.14
N THR A 182 20.58 21.15 -21.29
CA THR A 182 21.89 21.82 -21.09
C THR A 182 22.84 21.59 -22.26
N ARG A 183 22.69 20.46 -22.95
CA ARG A 183 23.34 20.11 -24.21
C ARG A 183 22.39 19.28 -25.06
N ARG A 184 22.50 19.35 -26.38
CA ARG A 184 21.78 18.43 -27.28
C ARG A 184 22.42 17.06 -27.12
N ASP A 185 21.72 16.11 -26.52
CA ASP A 185 22.23 14.79 -26.13
C ASP A 185 21.65 13.64 -26.99
N VAL A 186 20.59 12.97 -26.56
CA VAL A 186 20.00 11.84 -27.29
C VAL A 186 18.61 12.21 -27.75
N LEU A 187 18.36 12.21 -29.07
CA LEU A 187 17.04 12.46 -29.65
C LEU A 187 16.40 11.12 -29.98
N TYR A 188 15.56 10.63 -29.06
CA TYR A 188 14.82 9.39 -29.21
C TYR A 188 13.71 9.52 -30.24
N LEU A 189 13.43 8.44 -30.96
CA LEU A 189 12.38 8.34 -31.98
C LEU A 189 11.66 7.00 -31.83
N GLY A 190 10.32 7.01 -31.85
CA GLY A 190 9.47 5.82 -31.90
C GLY A 190 8.31 6.02 -32.87
N LEU A 191 8.02 5.01 -33.70
CA LEU A 191 6.86 5.01 -34.60
C LEU A 191 5.69 4.31 -33.93
N LEU A 192 4.58 5.02 -33.78
CA LEU A 192 3.31 4.49 -33.28
C LEU A 192 2.28 4.43 -34.41
N ARG A 193 1.42 3.42 -34.37
CA ARG A 193 0.30 3.21 -35.29
C ARG A 193 -1.01 3.26 -34.52
N ARG A 194 -1.94 4.07 -35.00
CA ARG A 194 -3.27 4.25 -34.40
C ARG A 194 -4.26 3.28 -35.01
N SER A 195 -5.38 3.07 -34.31
CA SER A 195 -6.47 2.18 -34.75
C SER A 195 -7.14 2.60 -36.04
N ASP A 196 -7.05 3.88 -36.43
CA ASP A 196 -7.54 4.42 -37.70
C ASP A 196 -6.57 4.19 -38.87
N GLY A 197 -5.45 3.48 -38.65
CA GLY A 197 -4.40 3.24 -39.65
C GLY A 197 -3.43 4.40 -39.84
N SER A 198 -3.62 5.52 -39.15
CA SER A 198 -2.67 6.63 -39.18
C SER A 198 -1.43 6.33 -38.33
N THR A 199 -0.29 6.89 -38.73
CA THR A 199 0.99 6.70 -38.04
C THR A 199 1.54 8.04 -37.54
N CYS A 200 2.20 8.02 -36.38
CA CYS A 200 2.86 9.19 -35.83
C CYS A 200 4.24 8.85 -35.26
N LEU A 201 5.16 9.80 -35.37
CA LEU A 201 6.45 9.73 -34.69
C LEU A 201 6.33 10.42 -33.35
N VAL A 202 6.73 9.71 -32.29
CA VAL A 202 6.92 10.24 -30.95
C VAL A 202 8.42 10.43 -30.72
N PHE A 203 8.81 11.59 -30.19
CA PHE A 203 10.21 11.94 -30.01
C PHE A 203 10.45 12.89 -28.82
N THR A 204 11.63 12.79 -28.22
CA THR A 204 12.09 13.67 -27.14
C THR A 204 13.61 13.63 -27.02
N TYR A 205 14.22 14.72 -26.52
CA TYR A 205 15.59 14.67 -26.04
C TYR A 205 15.67 14.01 -24.66
N LEU A 206 16.73 13.26 -24.36
CA LEU A 206 16.96 12.69 -23.02
C LEU A 206 16.88 13.78 -21.93
N SER A 207 17.67 14.85 -22.06
CA SER A 207 17.64 16.01 -21.17
C SER A 207 16.51 17.00 -21.45
N GLY A 208 15.67 16.76 -22.46
CA GLY A 208 14.48 17.57 -22.69
C GLY A 208 13.52 17.48 -21.50
N SER A 209 12.64 18.46 -21.34
CA SER A 209 11.62 18.45 -20.28
C SER A 209 10.25 17.92 -20.75
N ARG A 210 10.06 17.68 -22.05
CA ARG A 210 8.74 17.39 -22.67
C ARG A 210 8.81 16.31 -23.75
N LEU A 211 7.68 15.65 -24.01
CA LEU A 211 7.50 14.68 -25.09
C LEU A 211 6.71 15.30 -26.25
N PHE A 212 7.07 14.97 -27.48
CA PHE A 212 6.43 15.52 -28.67
C PHE A 212 5.98 14.42 -29.62
N SER A 213 4.96 14.73 -30.43
CA SER A 213 4.53 13.87 -31.53
C SER A 213 4.27 14.65 -32.81
N VAL A 214 4.41 13.98 -33.95
CA VAL A 214 4.05 14.51 -35.26
C VAL A 214 3.49 13.38 -36.13
N ARG A 215 2.39 13.62 -36.81
CA ARG A 215 1.85 12.65 -37.77
C ARG A 215 2.82 12.49 -38.93
N THR A 216 3.07 11.25 -39.36
CA THR A 216 4.01 10.95 -40.44
C THR A 216 3.59 11.60 -41.76
N GLU A 217 2.29 11.78 -41.98
CA GLU A 217 1.75 12.48 -43.15
C GLU A 217 2.32 13.90 -43.30
N HIS A 218 2.49 14.63 -42.20
CA HIS A 218 3.05 15.98 -42.21
C HIS A 218 4.55 15.96 -42.48
N LEU A 219 5.24 14.94 -41.96
CA LEU A 219 6.66 14.74 -42.24
C LEU A 219 6.88 14.42 -43.71
N ARG A 220 6.10 13.50 -44.30
CA ARG A 220 6.18 13.08 -45.71
C ARG A 220 5.92 14.21 -46.70
N ASN A 221 5.10 15.19 -46.31
CA ASN A 221 4.79 16.36 -47.11
C ASN A 221 5.72 17.56 -46.82
N GLY A 222 6.76 17.38 -45.99
CA GLY A 222 7.67 18.46 -45.58
C GLY A 222 7.00 19.61 -44.81
N SER A 223 5.77 19.43 -44.35
CA SER A 223 4.90 20.46 -43.77
C SER A 223 4.78 20.31 -42.25
N ALA A 224 5.90 20.01 -41.58
CA ALA A 224 5.91 19.77 -40.13
C ALA A 224 5.84 21.05 -39.28
N ASN A 225 6.06 22.22 -39.88
CA ASN A 225 6.05 23.49 -39.18
C ASN A 225 4.65 23.80 -38.63
N GLY A 226 4.54 24.08 -37.33
CA GLY A 226 3.25 24.27 -36.64
C GLY A 226 2.39 22.99 -36.48
N ARG A 227 2.90 21.82 -36.85
CA ARG A 227 2.18 20.52 -36.79
C ARG A 227 2.77 19.53 -35.79
N ILE A 228 3.74 19.98 -35.00
CA ILE A 228 4.33 19.20 -33.91
C ILE A 228 3.51 19.45 -32.65
N HIS A 229 2.98 18.37 -32.08
CA HIS A 229 2.16 18.40 -30.88
C HIS A 229 3.03 18.16 -29.65
N ASP A 230 2.95 19.07 -28.68
CA ASP A 230 3.47 18.89 -27.34
C ASP A 230 2.53 17.97 -26.58
N LEU A 231 3.02 16.79 -26.21
CA LEU A 231 2.22 15.79 -25.50
C LEU A 231 2.15 16.08 -23.99
N GLY A 232 3.12 16.81 -23.44
CA GLY A 232 3.20 17.12 -22.02
C GLY A 232 4.62 17.07 -21.44
N PRO A 233 4.76 17.50 -20.18
CA PRO A 233 6.02 17.42 -19.45
C PRO A 233 6.39 15.96 -19.12
N LYS A 234 7.67 15.64 -19.18
CA LYS A 234 8.18 14.35 -18.72
C LYS A 234 8.33 14.38 -17.19
N PRO A 235 7.83 13.38 -16.45
CA PRO A 235 7.98 13.34 -14.99
C PRO A 235 9.45 13.31 -14.54
N ARG A 236 10.28 12.59 -15.30
CA ARG A 236 11.74 12.49 -15.15
C ARG A 236 12.37 12.33 -16.53
N LYS A 237 13.70 12.29 -16.62
CA LYS A 237 14.39 12.00 -17.89
C LYS A 237 14.08 10.58 -18.34
N MET A 238 13.53 10.45 -19.54
CA MET A 238 13.08 9.18 -20.11
C MET A 238 14.03 8.68 -21.19
N VAL A 239 14.31 7.37 -21.15
CA VAL A 239 14.99 6.59 -22.18
C VAL A 239 13.94 5.78 -22.92
N ILE A 240 13.67 6.09 -24.20
CA ILE A 240 12.73 5.31 -25.02
C ILE A 240 13.41 3.99 -25.41
N LEU A 241 12.75 2.88 -25.11
CA LEU A 241 13.28 1.53 -25.28
C LEU A 241 12.73 0.82 -26.51
N GLY A 242 11.50 1.11 -26.93
CA GLY A 242 10.88 0.49 -28.10
C GLY A 242 9.38 0.70 -28.18
N THR A 243 8.72 0.06 -29.15
CA THR A 243 7.26 0.07 -29.32
C THR A 243 6.75 -1.35 -29.53
N ASP A 244 5.45 -1.57 -29.35
CA ASP A 244 4.78 -2.82 -29.75
C ASP A 244 4.38 -2.83 -31.24
N ASN A 245 4.89 -1.88 -32.03
CA ASN A 245 4.51 -1.62 -33.42
C ASN A 245 3.04 -1.16 -33.60
N GLY A 246 2.29 -1.00 -32.51
CA GLY A 246 0.94 -0.44 -32.40
C GLY A 246 0.98 0.93 -31.71
N SER A 247 0.09 1.15 -30.73
CA SER A 247 -0.03 2.44 -30.03
C SER A 247 0.86 2.58 -28.80
N ALA A 248 1.60 1.55 -28.39
CA ALA A 248 2.34 1.56 -27.13
C ALA A 248 3.82 1.90 -27.30
N LEU A 249 4.31 2.72 -26.37
CA LEU A 249 5.71 3.11 -26.20
C LEU A 249 6.24 2.50 -24.90
N PHE A 250 7.41 1.88 -24.95
CA PHE A 250 8.13 1.38 -23.78
C PHE A 250 9.30 2.30 -23.46
N PHE A 251 9.47 2.64 -22.19
CA PHE A 251 10.54 3.52 -21.73
C PHE A 251 10.98 3.18 -20.32
N ARG A 252 12.14 3.67 -19.91
CA ARG A 252 12.58 3.67 -18.50
C ARG A 252 13.03 5.06 -18.09
N TYR A 253 13.15 5.32 -16.80
CA TYR A 253 13.80 6.53 -16.32
C TYR A 253 15.33 6.39 -16.33
N GLU A 254 16.03 7.52 -16.51
CA GLU A 254 17.50 7.56 -16.50
C GLU A 254 18.03 7.03 -15.16
N GLY A 255 18.85 5.99 -15.19
CA GLY A 255 19.44 5.36 -14.00
C GLY A 255 18.59 4.29 -13.32
N GLU A 256 17.34 4.08 -13.73
CA GLU A 256 16.42 3.12 -13.09
C GLU A 256 16.27 1.84 -13.92
N SER A 257 16.10 0.70 -13.24
CA SER A 257 15.92 -0.64 -13.82
C SER A 257 14.48 -0.94 -14.27
N ASP A 258 13.53 -0.10 -13.86
CA ASP A 258 12.10 -0.24 -14.16
C ASP A 258 11.76 0.18 -15.60
N VAL A 259 11.06 -0.69 -16.31
CA VAL A 259 10.55 -0.48 -17.66
C VAL A 259 9.05 -0.25 -17.60
N TYR A 260 8.63 0.90 -18.11
CA TYR A 260 7.26 1.36 -18.18
C TYR A 260 6.70 1.26 -19.60
N ARG A 261 5.40 1.03 -19.72
CA ARG A 261 4.61 1.09 -20.95
C ARG A 261 3.66 2.29 -20.88
N TRP A 262 3.61 3.07 -21.94
CA TRP A 262 2.60 4.12 -22.15
C TRP A 262 1.86 3.86 -23.46
N ASP A 263 0.53 3.83 -23.42
CA ASP A 263 -0.30 3.73 -24.61
C ASP A 263 -0.67 5.13 -25.09
N ALA A 264 -0.31 5.50 -26.32
CA ALA A 264 -0.58 6.83 -26.87
C ALA A 264 -2.06 7.09 -27.20
N THR A 265 -2.94 6.12 -26.94
CA THR A 265 -4.39 6.35 -26.86
C THR A 265 -4.79 7.09 -25.58
N ASN A 266 -3.97 7.02 -24.53
CA ASN A 266 -4.14 7.76 -23.29
C ASN A 266 -3.34 9.08 -23.32
N PRO A 267 -3.73 10.09 -22.50
CA PRO A 267 -2.90 11.25 -22.27
C PRO A 267 -1.49 10.88 -21.81
N PHE A 268 -0.50 11.70 -22.16
CA PHE A 268 0.87 11.53 -21.68
C PHE A 268 0.97 12.05 -20.24
N ASP A 269 0.53 11.23 -19.30
CA ASP A 269 0.51 11.50 -17.86
C ASP A 269 1.14 10.34 -17.09
N ALA A 270 1.82 10.64 -15.98
CA ALA A 270 2.48 9.64 -15.14
C ALA A 270 1.51 8.54 -14.64
N GLN A 271 0.24 8.88 -14.44
CA GLN A 271 -0.81 7.93 -14.04
C GLN A 271 -1.15 6.91 -15.14
N CYS A 272 -0.81 7.22 -16.39
CA CYS A 272 -1.03 6.35 -17.55
C CYS A 272 0.20 5.49 -17.90
N PHE A 273 1.25 5.50 -17.06
CA PHE A 273 2.46 4.71 -17.26
C PHE A 273 2.38 3.41 -16.43
N GLN A 274 2.43 2.27 -17.11
CA GLN A 274 2.33 0.95 -16.49
C GLN A 274 3.73 0.36 -16.31
N LEU A 275 4.12 0.00 -15.08
CA LEU A 275 5.35 -0.79 -14.88
C LEU A 275 5.14 -2.20 -15.45
N VAL A 276 5.98 -2.62 -16.38
CA VAL A 276 5.82 -3.91 -17.09
C VAL A 276 7.00 -4.86 -16.91
N TYR A 277 8.14 -4.39 -16.43
CA TYR A 277 9.34 -5.19 -16.19
C TYR A 277 10.33 -4.44 -15.30
N THR A 278 11.09 -5.16 -14.47
CA THR A 278 12.20 -4.62 -13.68
C THR A 278 13.43 -5.48 -13.94
N SER A 279 14.52 -4.86 -14.42
CA SER A 279 15.80 -5.55 -14.60
C SER A 279 16.41 -5.97 -13.25
N THR A 280 17.21 -7.04 -13.26
CA THR A 280 17.92 -7.53 -12.07
C THR A 280 18.89 -6.48 -11.52
N GLU A 281 19.28 -6.61 -10.24
CA GLU A 281 20.29 -5.72 -9.63
C GLU A 281 21.53 -5.61 -10.53
N CYS A 282 21.96 -4.37 -10.81
CA CYS A 282 23.08 -3.99 -11.69
C CYS A 282 22.85 -4.07 -13.22
N SER A 283 21.66 -4.39 -13.72
CA SER A 283 21.33 -4.36 -15.16
C SER A 283 20.36 -3.25 -15.53
N LEU A 284 20.50 -2.69 -16.75
CA LEU A 284 19.56 -1.73 -17.33
C LEU A 284 19.07 -2.22 -18.69
N ALA A 285 17.75 -2.10 -18.91
CA ALA A 285 17.15 -2.31 -20.22
C ALA A 285 17.69 -1.31 -21.25
N THR A 286 18.15 -1.81 -22.39
CA THR A 286 18.63 -1.01 -23.53
C THR A 286 17.63 -1.02 -24.69
N HIS A 287 16.81 -2.06 -24.83
CA HIS A 287 15.78 -2.16 -25.87
C HIS A 287 14.60 -3.07 -25.47
N VAL A 288 13.40 -2.77 -25.97
CA VAL A 288 12.22 -3.63 -25.88
C VAL A 288 11.74 -3.96 -27.29
N VAL A 289 11.54 -5.25 -27.57
CA VAL A 289 11.23 -5.75 -28.93
C VAL A 289 10.07 -6.76 -28.91
N ALA A 290 9.25 -6.75 -29.96
CA ALA A 290 8.20 -7.74 -30.19
C ALA A 290 8.75 -9.04 -30.82
N ASP A 291 8.45 -10.19 -30.21
CA ASP A 291 8.68 -11.54 -30.73
C ASP A 291 7.40 -12.01 -31.44
N TYR A 292 7.21 -11.55 -32.69
CA TYR A 292 5.98 -11.74 -33.47
C TYR A 292 5.54 -13.21 -33.57
N ARG A 293 6.50 -14.13 -33.67
CA ARG A 293 6.22 -15.56 -33.80
C ARG A 293 5.60 -16.16 -32.53
N ARG A 294 5.97 -15.64 -31.35
CA ARG A 294 5.59 -16.22 -30.05
C ARG A 294 4.60 -15.38 -29.27
N GLY A 295 4.02 -14.32 -29.86
CA GLY A 295 2.97 -13.55 -29.21
C GLY A 295 3.43 -12.77 -27.97
N ARG A 296 4.70 -12.34 -27.90
CA ARG A 296 5.30 -11.82 -26.65
C ARG A 296 6.29 -10.68 -26.85
N MET A 297 6.56 -9.92 -25.79
CA MET A 297 7.62 -8.90 -25.74
C MET A 297 8.87 -9.45 -25.04
N ARG A 298 10.03 -8.95 -25.44
CA ARG A 298 11.33 -9.28 -24.81
C ARG A 298 12.10 -8.00 -24.50
N VAL A 299 12.89 -8.08 -23.43
CA VAL A 299 13.73 -6.97 -22.95
C VAL A 299 15.19 -7.35 -23.16
N LEU A 300 15.93 -6.52 -23.88
CA LEU A 300 17.38 -6.59 -23.96
C LEU A 300 17.93 -5.75 -22.80
N GLU A 301 18.63 -6.39 -21.88
CA GLU A 301 19.23 -5.75 -20.71
C GLU A 301 20.73 -6.05 -20.64
N SER A 302 21.46 -5.16 -19.99
CA SER A 302 22.91 -5.31 -19.83
C SER A 302 23.44 -4.50 -18.66
N ASN A 303 24.65 -4.80 -18.21
CA ASN A 303 25.40 -3.93 -17.31
C ASN A 303 26.00 -2.71 -18.05
N PHE A 304 25.18 -2.03 -18.85
CA PHE A 304 25.54 -0.84 -19.62
C PHE A 304 26.23 0.26 -18.78
N PRO A 305 25.84 0.53 -17.51
CA PRO A 305 26.58 1.46 -16.65
C PRO A 305 28.05 1.09 -16.47
N ASP A 306 28.34 -0.18 -16.18
CA ASP A 306 29.71 -0.68 -16.01
C ASP A 306 30.50 -0.58 -17.31
N TYR A 307 29.83 -0.85 -18.44
CA TYR A 307 30.42 -0.70 -19.77
C TYR A 307 30.83 0.75 -20.03
N MET A 308 29.97 1.71 -19.68
CA MET A 308 30.25 3.14 -19.82
C MET A 308 31.36 3.61 -18.88
N GLN A 309 31.46 3.04 -17.67
CA GLN A 309 32.49 3.37 -16.68
C GLN A 309 33.82 2.63 -16.87
N GLY A 310 33.84 1.58 -17.71
CA GLY A 310 35.02 0.76 -17.94
C GLY A 310 35.30 -0.25 -16.83
N THR A 311 34.32 -0.53 -15.98
CA THR A 311 34.42 -1.44 -14.81
C THR A 311 33.98 -2.88 -15.12
N VAL A 312 33.60 -3.17 -16.38
CA VAL A 312 33.24 -4.54 -16.81
C VAL A 312 34.37 -5.54 -16.57
N GLY A 313 34.03 -6.67 -15.94
CA GLY A 313 34.94 -7.76 -15.61
C GLY A 313 35.50 -8.47 -16.85
N CYS A 314 35.08 -9.72 -17.09
CA CYS A 314 35.54 -10.51 -18.25
C CYS A 314 34.77 -10.22 -19.56
N GLY A 315 33.70 -9.44 -19.49
CA GLY A 315 32.83 -9.04 -20.60
C GLY A 315 31.65 -8.20 -20.08
N ALA A 316 30.90 -7.57 -21.00
CA ALA A 316 29.62 -6.96 -20.63
C ALA A 316 28.56 -8.05 -20.50
N ASP A 317 27.88 -8.10 -19.36
CA ASP A 317 26.75 -9.01 -19.13
C ASP A 317 25.53 -8.49 -19.88
N GLN A 318 24.87 -9.38 -20.62
CA GLN A 318 23.78 -9.07 -21.53
C GLN A 318 22.79 -10.23 -21.60
N ALA A 319 21.51 -9.92 -21.40
CA ALA A 319 20.44 -10.90 -21.45
C ALA A 319 19.31 -10.42 -22.35
N LEU A 320 18.70 -11.38 -23.08
CA LEU A 320 17.46 -11.17 -23.80
C LEU A 320 16.32 -11.88 -23.04
N SER A 321 15.84 -11.20 -22.03
CA SER A 321 14.88 -11.72 -21.06
C SER A 321 13.45 -11.68 -21.60
N LEU A 322 12.65 -12.64 -21.18
CA LEU A 322 11.21 -12.61 -21.44
C LEU A 322 10.59 -11.53 -20.56
N MET A 323 9.75 -10.67 -21.14
CA MET A 323 8.96 -9.73 -20.37
C MET A 323 7.84 -10.50 -19.67
N ILE A 324 8.16 -11.13 -18.54
CA ILE A 324 7.21 -11.78 -17.64
C ILE A 324 6.74 -10.69 -16.69
N LEU A 325 5.43 -10.45 -16.64
CA LEU A 325 4.84 -9.51 -15.68
C LEU A 325 5.32 -9.87 -14.27
N LEU A 326 6.11 -8.98 -13.66
CA LEU A 326 6.08 -8.85 -12.21
C LEU A 326 4.62 -8.57 -11.88
N PHE A 327 3.98 -9.45 -11.11
CA PHE A 327 2.68 -9.19 -10.53
C PHE A 327 2.81 -8.07 -9.48
N ALA A 328 3.06 -6.85 -9.95
CA ALA A 328 2.59 -5.65 -9.31
C ALA A 328 1.11 -5.56 -9.66
N LEU A 329 0.27 -5.86 -8.69
CA LEU A 329 -1.14 -5.50 -8.67
C LEU A 329 -1.26 -4.00 -8.97
N LEU A 330 -1.51 -3.62 -10.21
CA LEU A 330 -2.08 -2.32 -10.56
C LEU A 330 -2.82 -2.41 -11.90
N ALA A 331 -4.08 -2.05 -11.81
CA ALA A 331 -5.15 -2.23 -12.77
C ALA A 331 -5.06 -1.31 -14.00
N GLY A 332 -5.78 -1.72 -15.05
CA GLY A 332 -6.26 -0.88 -16.16
C GLY A 332 -5.48 -1.11 -17.46
N SER A 333 -6.04 -1.56 -18.58
CA SER A 333 -7.44 -1.78 -18.95
C SER A 333 -7.47 -2.74 -20.15
N LEU A 334 -8.24 -3.82 -20.03
CA LEU A 334 -8.92 -4.38 -21.19
C LEU A 334 -9.89 -3.31 -21.67
N PHE A 335 -9.71 -2.80 -22.89
CA PHE A 335 -10.81 -2.18 -23.63
C PHE A 335 -11.81 -3.29 -24.01
N ALA A 336 -12.55 -3.77 -23.01
CA ALA A 336 -13.94 -4.11 -23.25
C ALA A 336 -14.63 -2.80 -23.63
N ARG A 337 -15.47 -2.81 -24.66
CA ARG A 337 -16.36 -1.68 -24.98
C ARG A 337 -17.05 -1.25 -23.68
N THR A 338 -16.65 -0.11 -23.12
CA THR A 338 -17.32 0.44 -21.94
C THR A 338 -18.59 1.10 -22.43
N ASN A 339 -19.73 0.47 -22.18
CA ASN A 339 -20.91 1.25 -21.85
C ASN A 339 -20.56 1.94 -20.52
N THR A 340 -20.39 3.25 -20.53
CA THR A 340 -20.13 4.02 -19.31
C THR A 340 -21.46 4.14 -18.57
N GLU A 341 -21.52 3.64 -17.33
CA GLU A 341 -22.73 3.79 -16.52
C GLU A 341 -22.86 5.26 -16.08
N VAL A 342 -24.07 5.81 -16.21
CA VAL A 342 -24.35 7.21 -15.88
C VAL A 342 -24.71 7.29 -14.40
N LEU A 343 -24.04 8.19 -13.66
CA LEU A 343 -24.42 8.56 -12.30
C LEU A 343 -25.61 9.53 -12.32
N GLU A 344 -26.79 9.01 -12.04
CA GLU A 344 -28.01 9.80 -11.88
C GLU A 344 -28.11 10.31 -10.44
N THR A 345 -28.13 11.64 -10.28
CA THR A 345 -28.30 12.27 -8.96
C THR A 345 -29.78 12.34 -8.63
N LEU A 346 -30.21 11.62 -7.58
CA LEU A 346 -31.60 11.58 -7.14
C LEU A 346 -31.90 12.69 -6.15
N ALA A 347 -31.05 12.83 -5.13
CA ALA A 347 -31.15 13.90 -4.15
C ALA A 347 -29.76 14.41 -3.76
N GLN A 348 -29.67 15.69 -3.43
CA GLN A 348 -28.40 16.32 -3.06
C GLN A 348 -28.64 17.48 -2.10
N TRP A 349 -27.68 17.75 -1.22
CA TRP A 349 -27.82 18.80 -0.19
C TRP A 349 -26.52 19.57 -0.02
N PRO A 350 -26.60 20.90 0.13
CA PRO A 350 -25.51 21.65 0.71
C PRO A 350 -25.31 21.26 2.18
N LEU A 351 -26.36 21.34 2.98
CA LEU A 351 -26.44 20.78 4.32
C LEU A 351 -27.78 20.04 4.42
N LEU A 352 -27.82 18.93 5.16
CA LEU A 352 -29.10 18.25 5.39
C LEU A 352 -30.07 19.20 6.08
N ASP A 353 -31.36 19.00 5.82
CA ASP A 353 -32.42 19.74 6.47
C ASP A 353 -33.48 18.76 6.98
N PHE A 354 -34.12 19.09 8.09
CA PHE A 354 -35.05 18.20 8.80
C PHE A 354 -36.41 18.86 8.90
N ALA A 355 -37.47 18.05 8.82
CA ALA A 355 -38.84 18.50 9.09
C ALA A 355 -39.08 18.64 10.60
N LEU A 356 -38.31 19.53 11.25
CA LEU A 356 -38.26 19.70 12.69
C LEU A 356 -39.65 20.00 13.27
N PRO A 357 -40.02 19.43 14.42
CA PRO A 357 -41.22 19.80 15.13
C PRO A 357 -41.04 21.22 15.69
N TYR A 358 -42.16 21.86 16.07
CA TYR A 358 -42.14 23.19 16.71
C TYR A 358 -41.73 23.10 18.20
N ASP A 359 -40.64 22.37 18.48
CA ASP A 359 -40.03 22.18 19.78
C ASP A 359 -38.72 22.99 19.82
N ARG A 360 -38.62 23.91 20.80
CA ARG A 360 -37.49 24.83 20.93
C ARG A 360 -36.17 24.11 21.19
N GLU A 361 -36.18 22.96 21.87
CA GLU A 361 -34.95 22.28 22.23
C GLU A 361 -34.27 21.66 21.00
N PHE A 362 -35.04 21.07 20.09
CA PHE A 362 -34.51 20.58 18.81
C PHE A 362 -33.90 21.72 17.98
N LEU A 363 -34.57 22.87 17.91
CA LEU A 363 -34.07 24.05 17.17
C LEU A 363 -32.79 24.60 17.79
N ASN A 364 -32.70 24.65 19.12
CA ASN A 364 -31.55 25.18 19.84
C ASN A 364 -30.31 24.28 19.70
N GLN A 365 -30.50 22.96 19.58
CA GLN A 365 -29.41 22.00 19.50
C GLN A 365 -28.96 21.73 18.07
N TYR A 366 -29.85 21.85 17.08
CA TYR A 366 -29.53 21.56 15.69
C TYR A 366 -28.36 22.40 15.15
N ARG A 367 -27.34 21.71 14.61
CA ARG A 367 -26.17 22.33 13.95
C ARG A 367 -25.97 21.66 12.59
N PRO A 368 -26.47 22.25 11.48
CA PRO A 368 -26.49 21.59 10.17
C PRO A 368 -25.09 21.21 9.65
N GLU A 369 -24.06 21.99 9.98
CA GLU A 369 -22.66 21.71 9.65
C GLU A 369 -22.08 20.48 10.36
N ASN A 370 -22.71 20.03 11.45
CA ASN A 370 -22.31 18.86 12.23
C ASN A 370 -23.07 17.59 11.81
N VAL A 371 -23.84 17.63 10.72
CA VAL A 371 -24.68 16.52 10.27
C VAL A 371 -24.09 15.88 9.00
N VAL A 372 -23.78 14.58 9.08
CA VAL A 372 -23.37 13.78 7.93
C VAL A 372 -24.08 12.41 7.96
N PRO A 373 -24.69 11.97 6.84
CA PRO A 373 -25.30 10.65 6.77
C PRO A 373 -24.21 9.60 6.55
N THR A 374 -24.37 8.44 7.18
CA THR A 374 -23.47 7.31 6.97
C THR A 374 -24.08 6.22 6.13
N GLY A 375 -25.41 6.07 6.10
CA GLY A 375 -26.06 5.02 5.31
C GLY A 375 -27.44 5.34 4.75
N ILE A 376 -27.86 4.51 3.79
CA ILE A 376 -29.13 4.52 3.08
C ILE A 376 -29.74 3.12 2.98
N THR A 377 -31.05 3.02 3.13
CA THR A 377 -31.79 1.77 2.91
C THR A 377 -32.98 2.01 2.00
N ILE A 378 -33.07 1.25 0.91
CA ILE A 378 -34.07 1.47 -0.13
C ILE A 378 -35.31 0.62 0.18
N GLY A 379 -36.40 1.27 0.62
CA GLY A 379 -37.71 0.65 0.82
C GLY A 379 -38.61 0.74 -0.40
N TRP A 380 -39.87 0.35 -0.24
CA TRP A 380 -40.88 0.43 -1.31
C TRP A 380 -41.18 1.88 -1.71
N ASP A 381 -41.61 2.68 -0.73
CA ASP A 381 -42.08 4.07 -0.84
C ASP A 381 -41.13 5.07 -0.16
N LYS A 382 -40.27 4.59 0.74
CA LYS A 382 -39.33 5.38 1.55
C LYS A 382 -37.88 5.03 1.21
N ILE A 383 -37.00 6.03 1.22
CA ILE A 383 -35.54 5.85 1.30
C ILE A 383 -35.13 6.25 2.71
N PHE A 384 -34.70 5.29 3.51
CA PHE A 384 -34.21 5.55 4.86
C PHE A 384 -32.79 6.09 4.82
N ILE A 385 -32.47 7.04 5.69
CA ILE A 385 -31.16 7.70 5.79
C ILE A 385 -30.74 7.68 7.26
N THR A 386 -29.58 7.07 7.54
CA THR A 386 -29.00 7.02 8.88
C THR A 386 -27.98 8.14 9.06
N VAL A 387 -28.09 8.83 10.18
CA VAL A 387 -27.32 10.02 10.54
C VAL A 387 -26.84 9.84 11.98
N PRO A 388 -25.72 9.15 12.22
CA PRO A 388 -25.23 8.92 13.57
C PRO A 388 -24.80 10.24 14.22
N ARG A 389 -24.87 10.29 15.55
CA ARG A 389 -24.51 11.45 16.36
C ARG A 389 -22.98 11.53 16.53
N LEU A 390 -22.26 11.67 15.40
CA LEU A 390 -20.78 11.78 15.38
C LEU A 390 -20.29 13.03 16.12
N ARG A 391 -21.03 14.12 15.97
CA ARG A 391 -20.85 15.40 16.67
C ARG A 391 -22.19 15.81 17.31
N ALA A 392 -22.12 16.76 18.23
CA ALA A 392 -23.32 17.37 18.81
C ALA A 392 -24.13 18.14 17.75
N GLY A 393 -25.46 18.10 17.87
CA GLY A 393 -26.39 18.87 17.03
C GLY A 393 -27.09 18.09 15.93
N VAL A 394 -27.14 16.76 16.03
CA VAL A 394 -27.95 15.89 15.17
C VAL A 394 -29.33 15.66 15.81
N PRO A 395 -30.44 16.15 15.21
CA PRO A 395 -31.77 16.09 15.80
C PRO A 395 -32.34 14.66 15.76
N SER A 396 -32.36 14.01 14.61
CA SER A 396 -32.85 12.63 14.44
C SER A 396 -31.83 11.77 13.71
N THR A 397 -31.61 10.55 14.23
CA THR A 397 -30.54 9.65 13.78
C THR A 397 -30.98 8.63 12.73
N LEU A 398 -32.28 8.37 12.64
CA LEU A 398 -32.89 7.51 11.63
C LEU A 398 -34.03 8.30 10.98
N ASN A 399 -33.92 8.45 9.66
CA ASN A 399 -34.77 9.34 8.90
C ASN A 399 -35.25 8.66 7.62
N TYR A 400 -36.20 9.28 6.93
CA TYR A 400 -36.56 8.89 5.58
C TYR A 400 -36.92 10.09 4.69
N ILE A 401 -36.84 9.86 3.39
CA ILE A 401 -37.41 10.72 2.36
C ILE A 401 -38.32 9.89 1.45
N PRO A 402 -39.35 10.50 0.82
CA PRO A 402 -40.14 9.81 -0.19
C PRO A 402 -39.26 9.32 -1.34
N ARG A 403 -39.59 8.18 -1.93
CA ARG A 403 -38.82 7.64 -3.07
C ARG A 403 -39.10 8.38 -4.38
N ASN A 404 -40.34 8.87 -4.56
CA ASN A 404 -40.76 9.61 -5.74
C ASN A 404 -40.47 11.10 -5.56
N LEU A 405 -39.26 11.53 -5.92
CA LEU A 405 -38.81 12.92 -5.83
C LEU A 405 -38.30 13.43 -7.18
N PRO A 406 -38.38 14.75 -7.44
CA PRO A 406 -37.67 15.37 -8.56
C PRO A 406 -36.16 15.12 -8.45
N LEU A 407 -35.52 14.75 -9.57
CA LEU A 407 -34.09 14.48 -9.63
C LEU A 407 -33.27 15.70 -9.21
N GLY A 408 -32.28 15.47 -8.34
CA GLY A 408 -31.38 16.51 -7.83
C GLY A 408 -32.01 17.46 -6.80
N SER A 409 -33.19 17.12 -6.27
CA SER A 409 -33.86 17.90 -5.22
C SER A 409 -33.18 17.75 -3.85
N SER A 410 -33.51 18.65 -2.92
CA SER A 410 -33.01 18.68 -1.54
C SER A 410 -34.18 18.55 -0.55
N PRO A 411 -34.84 17.38 -0.47
CA PRO A 411 -36.01 17.20 0.40
C PRO A 411 -35.62 17.26 1.88
N GLN A 412 -36.57 17.67 2.73
CA GLN A 412 -36.41 17.61 4.18
C GLN A 412 -36.51 16.16 4.67
N LEU A 413 -35.68 15.82 5.65
CA LEU A 413 -35.65 14.52 6.28
C LEU A 413 -36.78 14.41 7.31
N GLN A 414 -37.55 13.32 7.23
CA GLN A 414 -38.58 12.97 8.19
C GLN A 414 -38.02 12.00 9.23
N ALA A 415 -38.20 12.28 10.51
CA ALA A 415 -37.77 11.38 11.58
C ALA A 415 -38.56 10.07 11.55
N TYR A 416 -37.87 8.93 11.63
CA TYR A 416 -38.50 7.61 11.66
C TYR A 416 -38.39 6.94 13.03
N PRO A 417 -39.44 6.24 13.50
CA PRO A 417 -40.80 6.24 12.97
C PRO A 417 -41.56 7.54 13.33
N SER A 418 -41.12 8.24 14.37
CA SER A 418 -41.62 9.56 14.79
C SER A 418 -40.53 10.32 15.54
N TRP A 419 -40.75 11.61 15.79
CA TRP A 419 -39.84 12.46 16.59
C TRP A 419 -39.65 11.98 18.03
N ASP A 420 -40.63 11.28 18.60
CA ASP A 420 -40.58 10.75 19.96
C ASP A 420 -39.46 9.72 20.17
N TRP A 421 -38.98 9.09 19.08
CA TRP A 421 -37.86 8.15 19.12
C TRP A 421 -36.48 8.81 19.12
N HIS A 422 -36.42 10.14 19.00
CA HIS A 422 -35.19 10.91 18.83
C HIS A 422 -34.95 11.91 19.96
N SER A 423 -35.39 11.59 21.18
CA SER A 423 -35.24 12.46 22.37
C SER A 423 -33.79 12.88 22.64
N ALA A 424 -32.82 12.03 22.29
CA ALA A 424 -31.40 12.33 22.43
C ALA A 424 -30.94 13.54 21.58
N GLY A 425 -31.67 13.89 20.52
CA GLY A 425 -31.40 15.09 19.73
C GLY A 425 -31.80 16.41 20.40
N ARG A 426 -32.56 16.33 21.49
CA ARG A 426 -32.82 17.43 22.42
C ARG A 426 -32.14 17.23 23.78
N GLY A 427 -31.17 16.32 23.87
CA GLY A 427 -30.37 16.07 25.08
C GLY A 427 -31.02 15.15 26.12
N ASP A 428 -32.20 14.60 25.83
CA ASP A 428 -32.91 13.67 26.70
C ASP A 428 -32.52 12.22 26.38
N LEU A 429 -31.67 11.63 27.23
CA LEU A 429 -31.07 10.31 27.00
C LEU A 429 -31.98 9.19 27.53
N ASN A 430 -32.73 8.56 26.61
CA ASN A 430 -33.55 7.39 26.90
C ASN A 430 -33.03 6.15 26.17
N CYS A 431 -32.44 5.19 26.90
CA CYS A 431 -31.88 3.98 26.31
C CYS A 431 -32.91 3.02 25.71
N SER A 432 -34.20 3.21 25.98
CA SER A 432 -35.30 2.48 25.31
C SER A 432 -35.57 2.99 23.89
N GLN A 433 -34.99 4.14 23.52
CA GLN A 433 -35.13 4.80 22.22
C GLN A 433 -33.80 4.85 21.46
N MET A 434 -33.74 5.53 20.32
CA MET A 434 -32.55 5.58 19.46
C MET A 434 -31.55 6.67 19.88
N ILE A 435 -30.31 6.24 20.13
CA ILE A 435 -29.21 7.11 20.55
C ILE A 435 -28.29 7.49 19.39
N SER A 436 -27.85 6.55 18.57
CA SER A 436 -26.97 6.86 17.45
C SER A 436 -26.94 5.71 16.45
N VAL A 437 -27.72 5.85 15.39
CA VAL A 437 -27.90 4.83 14.38
C VAL A 437 -26.91 5.05 13.25
N TYR A 438 -26.03 4.07 13.04
CA TYR A 438 -25.06 4.10 11.95
C TYR A 438 -25.58 3.49 10.64
N ARG A 439 -26.29 2.36 10.74
CA ARG A 439 -26.78 1.58 9.59
C ARG A 439 -28.14 0.96 9.85
N SER A 440 -28.84 0.71 8.75
CA SER A 440 -30.07 -0.06 8.75
C SER A 440 -30.13 -1.00 7.55
N MET A 441 -30.92 -2.07 7.67
CA MET A 441 -31.21 -3.02 6.59
C MET A 441 -32.66 -3.43 6.61
N ILE A 442 -33.20 -3.75 5.44
CA ILE A 442 -34.53 -4.36 5.31
C ILE A 442 -34.34 -5.84 5.04
N ASP A 443 -35.04 -6.69 5.79
CA ASP A 443 -35.08 -8.13 5.54
C ASP A 443 -36.14 -8.52 4.49
N ARG A 444 -36.17 -9.80 4.11
CA ARG A 444 -37.17 -10.36 3.19
C ARG A 444 -38.62 -10.21 3.67
N CYS A 445 -38.84 -9.97 4.96
CA CYS A 445 -40.15 -9.84 5.60
C CYS A 445 -40.61 -8.38 5.72
N ASN A 446 -39.91 -7.44 5.05
CA ASN A 446 -40.21 -6.02 5.07
C ASN A 446 -40.11 -5.41 6.47
N ARG A 447 -39.14 -5.86 7.28
CA ARG A 447 -38.81 -5.26 8.57
C ARG A 447 -37.50 -4.50 8.48
N LEU A 448 -37.45 -3.32 9.10
CA LEU A 448 -36.26 -2.48 9.17
C LEU A 448 -35.46 -2.82 10.43
N TRP A 449 -34.31 -3.43 10.23
CA TRP A 449 -33.31 -3.71 11.24
C TRP A 449 -32.36 -2.54 11.37
N VAL A 450 -32.08 -2.13 12.59
CA VAL A 450 -31.32 -0.93 12.90
C VAL A 450 -30.29 -1.27 13.96
N VAL A 451 -29.03 -0.89 13.72
CA VAL A 451 -27.98 -0.97 14.76
C VAL A 451 -27.79 0.41 15.38
N ASP A 452 -28.06 0.50 16.68
CA ASP A 452 -27.83 1.67 17.51
C ASP A 452 -26.58 1.45 18.35
N SER A 453 -25.57 2.29 18.17
CA SER A 453 -24.29 2.16 18.87
C SER A 453 -24.38 2.54 20.35
N GLY A 454 -25.38 3.35 20.75
CA GLY A 454 -25.45 3.89 22.10
C GLY A 454 -24.36 4.93 22.43
N VAL A 455 -23.59 5.38 21.42
CA VAL A 455 -22.47 6.32 21.57
C VAL A 455 -22.79 7.67 20.94
N MET A 456 -22.64 8.72 21.72
CA MET A 456 -22.73 10.13 21.31
C MET A 456 -21.34 10.67 21.01
N THR A 457 -21.28 11.70 20.17
CA THR A 457 -20.06 12.50 19.91
C THR A 457 -18.83 11.62 19.60
N SER A 458 -19.04 10.56 18.82
CA SER A 458 -18.09 9.45 18.64
C SER A 458 -16.75 9.83 18.03
N ILE A 459 -16.65 10.98 17.36
CA ILE A 459 -15.38 11.50 16.81
C ILE A 459 -14.82 12.71 17.59
N ASP A 460 -15.57 13.24 18.56
CA ASP A 460 -15.13 14.37 19.39
C ASP A 460 -14.54 13.88 20.72
N ASP A 461 -15.37 13.31 21.59
CA ASP A 461 -14.96 12.84 22.93
C ASP A 461 -15.33 11.37 23.21
N PHE A 462 -16.01 10.70 22.27
CA PHE A 462 -16.46 9.30 22.38
C PHE A 462 -17.22 9.06 23.68
N MET A 463 -18.52 9.37 23.71
CA MET A 463 -19.33 9.27 24.93
C MET A 463 -20.35 8.11 24.85
N PRO A 464 -20.05 6.93 25.42
CA PRO A 464 -21.02 5.85 25.56
C PRO A 464 -22.08 6.22 26.60
N VAL A 465 -23.33 6.38 26.17
CA VAL A 465 -24.45 6.76 27.05
C VAL A 465 -25.43 5.62 27.28
N CYS A 466 -25.52 4.68 26.34
CA CYS A 466 -26.38 3.51 26.43
C CYS A 466 -25.66 2.26 25.91
N PRO A 467 -26.05 1.05 26.36
CA PRO A 467 -25.59 -0.18 25.74
C PRO A 467 -26.00 -0.24 24.25
N PRO A 468 -25.13 -0.73 23.35
CA PRO A 468 -25.47 -0.95 21.95
C PRO A 468 -26.65 -1.93 21.81
N LYS A 469 -27.50 -1.70 20.80
CA LYS A 469 -28.71 -2.51 20.60
C LYS A 469 -29.12 -2.63 19.14
N ILE A 470 -29.87 -3.69 18.85
CA ILE A 470 -30.59 -3.91 17.60
C ILE A 470 -32.05 -3.54 17.84
N LEU A 471 -32.65 -2.79 16.92
CA LEU A 471 -34.08 -2.48 16.89
C LEU A 471 -34.65 -2.99 15.56
N VAL A 472 -35.81 -3.63 15.61
CA VAL A 472 -36.51 -4.15 14.42
C VAL A 472 -37.89 -3.54 14.35
N PHE A 473 -38.20 -2.86 13.25
CA PHE A 473 -39.50 -2.23 13.00
C PHE A 473 -40.24 -2.94 11.86
N ASP A 474 -41.52 -3.25 12.05
CA ASP A 474 -42.39 -3.66 10.94
C ASP A 474 -42.72 -2.43 10.08
N LEU A 475 -42.29 -2.41 8.82
CA LEU A 475 -42.51 -1.26 7.93
C LEU A 475 -43.95 -1.09 7.47
N ARG A 476 -44.84 -2.07 7.72
CA ARG A 476 -46.27 -1.93 7.44
C ARG A 476 -46.97 -1.09 8.50
N THR A 477 -46.57 -1.24 9.76
CA THR A 477 -47.19 -0.55 10.91
C THR A 477 -46.30 0.54 11.50
N ASP A 478 -45.04 0.62 11.06
CA ASP A 478 -43.98 1.47 11.62
C ASP A 478 -43.83 1.29 13.15
N GLN A 479 -44.05 0.06 13.63
CA GLN A 479 -43.96 -0.28 15.05
C GLN A 479 -42.74 -1.16 15.33
N LEU A 480 -42.14 -0.97 16.51
CA LEU A 480 -41.08 -1.83 17.01
C LEU A 480 -41.65 -3.24 17.27
N VAL A 481 -41.01 -4.26 16.69
CA VAL A 481 -41.38 -5.67 16.89
C VAL A 481 -40.33 -6.46 17.68
N ARG A 482 -39.08 -5.99 17.71
CA ARG A 482 -38.00 -6.64 18.48
C ARG A 482 -36.95 -5.62 18.90
N MET A 483 -36.41 -5.80 20.11
CA MET A 483 -35.25 -5.08 20.61
C MET A 483 -34.30 -6.07 21.28
N TYR A 484 -33.02 -6.04 20.90
CA TYR A 484 -31.98 -6.85 21.49
C TYR A 484 -30.84 -5.96 21.97
N THR A 485 -30.49 -6.04 23.24
CA THR A 485 -29.36 -5.30 23.83
C THR A 485 -28.17 -6.23 23.95
N PHE A 486 -27.02 -5.82 23.44
CA PHE A 486 -25.82 -6.66 23.49
C PHE A 486 -25.34 -6.84 24.94
N PRO A 487 -25.03 -8.07 25.37
CA PRO A 487 -24.52 -8.34 26.70
C PRO A 487 -23.06 -7.86 26.83
N ARG A 488 -22.61 -7.54 28.05
CA ARG A 488 -21.30 -6.90 28.27
C ARG A 488 -20.10 -7.75 27.86
N ASP A 489 -20.22 -9.06 27.91
CA ASP A 489 -19.17 -10.05 27.60
C ASP A 489 -18.76 -10.05 26.12
N VAL A 490 -19.66 -9.69 25.20
CA VAL A 490 -19.34 -9.57 23.77
C VAL A 490 -18.82 -8.20 23.37
N LEU A 491 -18.93 -7.23 24.27
CA LEU A 491 -18.52 -5.84 24.05
C LEU A 491 -17.09 -5.59 24.54
N ARG A 492 -16.54 -4.45 24.12
CA ARG A 492 -15.30 -3.85 24.60
C ARG A 492 -15.61 -2.46 25.15
N PRO A 493 -14.80 -1.91 26.06
CA PRO A 493 -15.04 -0.57 26.63
C PRO A 493 -15.17 0.54 25.57
N ASN A 494 -14.49 0.37 24.44
CA ASN A 494 -14.53 1.27 23.28
C ASN A 494 -15.35 0.71 22.11
N THR A 495 -16.30 -0.21 22.32
CA THR A 495 -17.12 -0.74 21.24
C THR A 495 -17.92 0.37 20.55
N LEU A 496 -17.88 0.35 19.21
CA LEU A 496 -18.69 1.21 18.35
C LEU A 496 -19.23 0.35 17.19
N LEU A 497 -20.49 -0.06 17.29
CA LEU A 497 -21.15 -0.87 16.27
C LEU A 497 -21.62 0.02 15.11
N THR A 498 -21.04 -0.18 13.91
CA THR A 498 -21.18 0.78 12.80
C THR A 498 -21.80 0.20 11.53
N ASN A 499 -21.79 -1.12 11.36
CA ASN A 499 -22.36 -1.76 10.18
C ASN A 499 -23.03 -3.08 10.56
N LEU A 500 -24.02 -3.49 9.77
CA LEU A 500 -24.70 -4.77 9.94
C LEU A 500 -24.90 -5.42 8.57
N ILE A 501 -25.00 -6.74 8.54
CA ILE A 501 -25.43 -7.55 7.39
C ILE A 501 -26.43 -8.56 7.92
N ILE A 502 -27.52 -8.79 7.17
CA ILE A 502 -28.48 -9.86 7.47
C ILE A 502 -28.15 -11.05 6.56
N ASP A 503 -28.03 -12.22 7.18
CA ASP A 503 -27.90 -13.52 6.53
C ASP A 503 -29.14 -14.36 6.83
N ASP A 504 -29.99 -14.48 5.82
CA ASP A 504 -31.24 -15.22 5.85
C ASP A 504 -31.21 -16.49 4.96
N VAL A 505 -30.01 -16.92 4.55
CA VAL A 505 -29.82 -18.06 3.62
C VAL A 505 -30.35 -19.35 4.21
N THR A 506 -30.09 -19.59 5.50
CA THR A 506 -30.55 -20.79 6.23
C THR A 506 -31.82 -20.55 7.03
N ALA A 507 -32.33 -19.31 7.06
CA ALA A 507 -33.48 -18.94 7.88
C ALA A 507 -34.76 -19.56 7.33
N THR A 508 -35.56 -20.18 8.20
CA THR A 508 -36.87 -20.77 7.89
C THR A 508 -38.02 -19.81 8.17
N THR A 509 -37.82 -18.89 9.11
CA THR A 509 -38.75 -17.83 9.49
C THR A 509 -38.10 -16.46 9.23
N CYS A 510 -38.75 -15.39 9.67
CA CYS A 510 -38.10 -14.08 9.68
C CYS A 510 -37.20 -13.92 10.92
N ASP A 511 -37.44 -14.68 11.99
CA ASP A 511 -36.82 -14.43 13.30
C ASP A 511 -35.51 -15.17 13.52
N ASP A 512 -35.24 -16.24 12.75
CA ASP A 512 -34.07 -17.11 12.83
C ASP A 512 -32.96 -16.73 11.82
N VAL A 513 -32.78 -15.43 11.59
CA VAL A 513 -31.70 -14.88 10.76
C VAL A 513 -30.42 -14.68 11.58
N PHE A 514 -29.28 -14.72 10.90
CA PHE A 514 -28.00 -14.29 11.48
C PHE A 514 -27.70 -12.84 11.12
N LEU A 515 -27.13 -12.09 12.07
CA LEU A 515 -26.60 -10.76 11.81
C LEU A 515 -25.09 -10.74 12.04
N TYR A 516 -24.36 -10.13 11.10
CA TYR A 516 -22.93 -9.84 11.24
C TYR A 516 -22.72 -8.35 11.37
N ILE A 517 -22.14 -7.90 12.49
CA ILE A 517 -22.08 -6.50 12.87
C ILE A 517 -20.62 -6.12 13.12
N SER A 518 -20.16 -5.04 12.50
CA SER A 518 -18.79 -4.56 12.69
C SER A 518 -18.67 -3.68 13.92
N ASP A 519 -17.71 -4.01 14.78
CA ASP A 519 -17.21 -3.13 15.82
C ASP A 519 -15.93 -2.46 15.33
N THR A 520 -16.03 -1.15 15.06
CA THR A 520 -14.96 -0.41 14.37
C THR A 520 -13.90 0.12 15.34
N ALA A 521 -14.32 0.61 16.51
CA ALA A 521 -13.42 1.17 17.51
C ALA A 521 -12.84 0.08 18.43
N GLY A 522 -13.58 -0.99 18.72
CA GLY A 522 -13.02 -2.25 19.17
C GLY A 522 -12.98 -3.22 18.00
N PRO A 523 -11.90 -3.33 17.21
CA PRO A 523 -11.91 -4.10 15.96
C PRO A 523 -12.39 -5.55 16.14
N GLY A 524 -13.49 -5.91 15.50
CA GLY A 524 -14.07 -7.24 15.56
C GLY A 524 -15.45 -7.35 14.90
N LEU A 525 -15.96 -8.58 14.77
CA LEU A 525 -17.32 -8.83 14.33
C LEU A 525 -18.15 -9.37 15.49
N LEU A 526 -19.35 -8.81 15.69
CA LEU A 526 -20.37 -9.42 16.53
C LEU A 526 -21.30 -10.23 15.64
N VAL A 527 -21.53 -11.47 16.05
CA VAL A 527 -22.50 -12.36 15.41
C VAL A 527 -23.71 -12.43 16.33
N TYR A 528 -24.90 -12.19 15.79
CA TYR A 528 -26.17 -12.36 16.51
C TYR A 528 -26.99 -13.44 15.83
N ASP A 529 -27.44 -14.41 16.63
CA ASP A 529 -28.32 -15.50 16.23
C ASP A 529 -29.75 -15.17 16.67
N GLY A 530 -30.59 -14.84 15.68
CA GLY A 530 -31.99 -14.51 15.92
C GLY A 530 -32.83 -15.67 16.42
N ALA A 531 -32.43 -16.93 16.20
CA ALA A 531 -33.18 -18.10 16.64
C ALA A 531 -33.05 -18.31 18.15
N THR A 532 -31.86 -18.03 18.71
CA THR A 532 -31.56 -18.27 20.13
C THR A 532 -31.46 -17.01 20.97
N ASP A 533 -31.54 -15.82 20.36
CA ASP A 533 -31.30 -14.52 21.01
C ASP A 533 -29.93 -14.47 21.71
N LYS A 534 -28.91 -15.03 21.05
CA LYS A 534 -27.53 -15.03 21.55
C LYS A 534 -26.63 -14.24 20.61
N SER A 535 -25.57 -13.72 21.18
CA SER A 535 -24.49 -13.11 20.41
C SER A 535 -23.14 -13.54 20.92
N TRP A 536 -22.14 -13.52 20.05
CA TRP A 536 -20.75 -13.72 20.39
C TRP A 536 -19.86 -12.81 19.53
N ARG A 537 -18.59 -12.74 19.93
CA ARG A 537 -17.59 -11.92 19.26
C ARG A 537 -16.59 -12.80 18.52
N ALA A 538 -16.40 -12.49 17.25
CA ALA A 538 -15.38 -13.04 16.37
C ALA A 538 -14.26 -11.99 16.17
N VAL A 539 -13.00 -12.39 16.34
CA VAL A 539 -11.84 -11.50 16.25
C VAL A 539 -10.78 -12.13 15.35
N HIS A 540 -10.12 -11.31 14.54
CA HIS A 540 -8.97 -11.69 13.75
C HIS A 540 -8.05 -10.48 13.55
N ALA A 541 -6.74 -10.68 13.44
CA ALA A 541 -5.76 -9.60 13.28
C ALA A 541 -6.10 -8.64 12.12
N SER A 542 -6.62 -9.16 11.00
CA SER A 542 -6.99 -8.36 9.83
C SER A 542 -8.20 -7.42 10.01
N MET A 543 -8.88 -7.47 11.16
CA MET A 543 -9.96 -6.54 11.49
C MET A 543 -9.43 -5.21 12.04
N TYR A 544 -8.16 -5.16 12.49
CA TYR A 544 -7.52 -3.97 13.04
C TYR A 544 -7.09 -2.98 11.94
N PRO A 545 -7.05 -1.67 12.24
CA PRO A 545 -6.52 -0.66 11.34
C PRO A 545 -5.01 -0.88 11.09
N HIS A 546 -4.56 -0.62 9.87
CA HIS A 546 -3.14 -0.67 9.53
C HIS A 546 -2.52 0.73 9.65
N PRO A 547 -1.44 0.93 10.46
CA PRO A 547 -0.86 2.26 10.70
C PRO A 547 -0.44 3.01 9.44
N ASP A 548 0.16 2.32 8.47
CA ASP A 548 0.59 2.93 7.19
C ASP A 548 -0.55 3.44 6.29
N PHE A 549 -1.80 3.08 6.61
CA PHE A 549 -2.99 3.48 5.87
C PHE A 549 -3.91 4.41 6.68
N SER A 550 -3.40 5.01 7.76
CA SER A 550 -4.16 5.92 8.63
C SER A 550 -4.51 7.25 7.97
N THR A 551 -3.72 7.70 6.97
CA THR A 551 -3.92 8.97 6.27
C THR A 551 -4.72 8.76 4.98
N TYR A 552 -5.85 9.45 4.87
CA TYR A 552 -6.71 9.45 3.68
C TYR A 552 -6.45 10.71 2.87
N ARG A 553 -6.37 10.57 1.55
CA ARG A 553 -6.23 11.69 0.61
C ARG A 553 -7.42 11.70 -0.35
N ILE A 554 -8.17 12.80 -0.35
CA ILE A 554 -9.30 13.04 -1.27
C ILE A 554 -9.10 14.41 -1.90
N GLY A 555 -8.74 14.44 -3.18
CA GLY A 555 -8.30 15.67 -3.84
C GLY A 555 -7.05 16.25 -3.17
N SER A 556 -7.14 17.49 -2.72
CA SER A 556 -6.07 18.19 -1.97
C SER A 556 -6.16 18.02 -0.45
N ASP A 557 -7.27 17.47 0.06
CA ASP A 557 -7.46 17.32 1.50
C ASP A 557 -6.87 16.03 2.01
N THR A 558 -6.28 16.09 3.19
CA THR A 558 -5.88 14.92 3.97
C THR A 558 -6.49 14.96 5.36
N PHE A 559 -6.78 13.79 5.92
CA PHE A 559 -7.16 13.59 7.32
C PHE A 559 -6.70 12.21 7.79
N GLU A 560 -6.62 12.01 9.11
CA GLU A 560 -6.18 10.75 9.71
C GLU A 560 -7.31 10.14 10.55
N LEU A 561 -7.54 8.84 10.38
CA LEU A 561 -8.56 8.08 11.10
C LEU A 561 -8.20 6.59 11.15
N LEU A 562 -8.08 6.03 12.34
CA LEU A 562 -7.63 4.64 12.59
C LEU A 562 -8.81 3.72 12.92
N ASP A 563 -9.79 3.69 12.03
CA ASP A 563 -10.97 2.83 12.18
C ASP A 563 -10.68 1.40 11.68
N GLY A 564 -11.05 0.42 12.51
CA GLY A 564 -10.98 -1.01 12.19
C GLY A 564 -12.05 -1.45 11.19
N VAL A 565 -12.43 -2.72 11.25
CA VAL A 565 -13.46 -3.32 10.39
C VAL A 565 -14.72 -2.47 10.34
N VAL A 566 -15.20 -2.19 9.13
CA VAL A 566 -16.35 -1.31 8.92
C VAL A 566 -17.10 -1.63 7.62
N GLY A 567 -16.40 -1.85 6.51
CA GLY A 567 -17.04 -2.23 5.26
C GLY A 567 -17.40 -3.70 5.34
N LEU A 568 -18.67 -4.04 5.12
CA LEU A 568 -19.19 -5.41 5.09
C LEU A 568 -19.99 -5.61 3.79
N ALA A 569 -19.86 -6.79 3.19
CA ALA A 569 -20.73 -7.24 2.12
C ALA A 569 -20.86 -8.76 2.14
N PHE A 570 -21.99 -9.30 1.71
CA PHE A 570 -22.30 -10.72 1.85
C PHE A 570 -22.66 -11.35 0.51
N SER A 571 -22.04 -12.50 0.24
CA SER A 571 -22.41 -13.38 -0.86
C SER A 571 -23.23 -14.54 -0.30
N ALA A 572 -24.54 -14.49 -0.51
CA ALA A 572 -25.45 -15.59 -0.17
C ALA A 572 -25.12 -16.87 -0.94
N ARG A 573 -24.68 -16.73 -2.21
CA ARG A 573 -24.35 -17.87 -3.08
C ARG A 573 -23.11 -18.64 -2.61
N LEU A 574 -22.10 -17.93 -2.10
CA LEU A 574 -20.85 -18.52 -1.63
C LEU A 574 -20.83 -18.79 -0.13
N GLY A 575 -21.79 -18.24 0.63
CA GLY A 575 -21.75 -18.29 2.11
C GLY A 575 -20.53 -17.55 2.65
N GLN A 576 -20.20 -16.40 2.07
CA GLN A 576 -18.98 -15.63 2.38
C GLN A 576 -19.32 -14.21 2.80
N LEU A 577 -18.80 -13.82 3.96
CA LEU A 577 -18.80 -12.42 4.40
C LEU A 577 -17.49 -11.77 3.98
N TYR A 578 -17.58 -10.79 3.08
CA TYR A 578 -16.49 -9.91 2.72
C TYR A 578 -16.43 -8.74 3.69
N TYR A 579 -15.21 -8.38 4.13
CA TYR A 579 -15.03 -7.23 5.01
C TYR A 579 -13.72 -6.50 4.77
N GLN A 580 -13.69 -5.24 5.19
CA GLN A 580 -12.47 -4.43 5.23
C GLN A 580 -12.48 -3.46 6.41
N PRO A 581 -11.32 -3.28 7.09
CA PRO A 581 -11.04 -2.09 7.88
C PRO A 581 -11.10 -0.79 7.07
N LEU A 582 -11.27 0.36 7.73
CA LEU A 582 -11.20 1.65 7.04
C LEU A 582 -9.74 1.97 6.66
N ALA A 583 -8.83 1.84 7.62
CA ALA A 583 -7.40 2.07 7.44
C ALA A 583 -6.72 0.84 6.79
N THR A 584 -7.15 0.46 5.59
CA THR A 584 -6.48 -0.55 4.77
C THR A 584 -6.83 -0.46 3.29
N ASP A 585 -5.92 -0.88 2.42
CA ASP A 585 -6.19 -1.15 1.01
C ASP A 585 -6.73 -2.58 0.79
N ARG A 586 -6.66 -3.47 1.78
CA ARG A 586 -6.98 -4.90 1.64
C ARG A 586 -8.47 -5.20 1.74
N LEU A 587 -8.89 -6.30 1.12
CA LEU A 587 -10.23 -6.87 1.24
C LEU A 587 -10.11 -8.33 1.70
N PHE A 588 -10.87 -8.71 2.72
CA PHE A 588 -10.85 -10.03 3.34
C PHE A 588 -12.19 -10.74 3.18
N SER A 589 -12.18 -12.06 3.29
CA SER A 589 -13.40 -12.88 3.36
C SER A 589 -13.30 -13.89 4.50
N VAL A 590 -14.44 -14.21 5.09
CA VAL A 590 -14.60 -15.28 6.08
C VAL A 590 -15.87 -16.08 5.76
N PRO A 591 -15.81 -17.43 5.75
CA PRO A 591 -17.00 -18.26 5.60
C PRO A 591 -18.00 -18.00 6.74
N THR A 592 -19.27 -17.82 6.41
CA THR A 592 -20.31 -17.61 7.43
C THR A 592 -20.51 -18.81 8.32
N THR A 593 -20.25 -20.02 7.84
CA THR A 593 -20.28 -21.25 8.66
C THR A 593 -19.31 -21.19 9.84
N ALA A 594 -18.14 -20.57 9.68
CA ALA A 594 -17.18 -20.37 10.76
C ALA A 594 -17.66 -19.31 11.76
N LEU A 595 -18.34 -18.26 11.28
CA LEU A 595 -18.93 -17.24 12.15
C LEU A 595 -20.12 -17.79 12.94
N GLN A 596 -20.95 -18.62 12.32
CA GLN A 596 -22.16 -19.20 12.89
C GLN A 596 -21.89 -20.32 13.91
N ALA A 597 -20.67 -20.91 13.90
CA ALA A 597 -20.30 -22.01 14.79
C ALA A 597 -20.27 -21.64 16.28
N GLY A 598 -20.26 -20.35 16.61
CA GLY A 598 -20.16 -19.84 17.99
C GLY A 598 -18.79 -19.21 18.29
N PRO A 599 -18.51 -18.91 19.57
CA PRO A 599 -17.20 -18.44 20.00
C PRO A 599 -16.11 -19.50 19.70
N ALA A 600 -15.01 -19.08 19.08
CA ALA A 600 -13.85 -19.95 18.86
C ALA A 600 -13.23 -20.39 20.20
N ALA A 601 -12.76 -21.63 20.27
CA ALA A 601 -12.01 -22.09 21.44
C ALA A 601 -10.65 -21.36 21.54
N PHE A 602 -10.05 -21.35 22.73
CA PHE A 602 -8.73 -20.75 22.90
C PHE A 602 -7.71 -21.40 21.96
N GLY A 603 -6.99 -20.58 21.17
CA GLY A 603 -6.01 -21.02 20.18
C GLY A 603 -6.58 -21.38 18.80
N GLU A 604 -7.91 -21.45 18.63
CA GLU A 604 -8.51 -21.61 17.31
C GLU A 604 -8.58 -20.27 16.55
N GLN A 605 -8.24 -20.30 15.27
CA GLN A 605 -8.24 -19.13 14.40
C GLN A 605 -9.41 -19.17 13.42
N LEU A 606 -9.99 -18.00 13.14
CA LEU A 606 -10.97 -17.85 12.07
C LEU A 606 -10.31 -18.09 10.71
N PRO A 607 -10.95 -18.83 9.78
CA PRO A 607 -10.41 -19.11 8.45
C PRO A 607 -10.57 -17.89 7.52
N VAL A 608 -9.85 -16.81 7.83
CA VAL A 608 -9.86 -15.57 7.05
C VAL A 608 -8.97 -15.69 5.83
N THR A 609 -9.47 -15.25 4.68
CA THR A 609 -8.73 -15.21 3.42
C THR A 609 -8.52 -13.77 2.96
N LEU A 610 -7.30 -13.40 2.57
CA LEU A 610 -7.05 -12.17 1.83
C LEU A 610 -7.59 -12.36 0.41
N VAL A 611 -8.64 -11.63 0.05
CA VAL A 611 -9.21 -11.68 -1.30
C VAL A 611 -8.27 -10.92 -2.23
N GLY A 612 -7.96 -9.65 -1.91
CA GLY A 612 -7.15 -8.80 -2.77
C GLY A 612 -6.85 -7.42 -2.18
N LYS A 613 -6.25 -6.55 -2.99
CA LYS A 613 -5.91 -5.16 -2.64
C LYS A 613 -6.57 -4.17 -3.59
N LYS A 614 -7.08 -3.08 -3.03
CA LYS A 614 -7.66 -1.92 -3.73
C LYS A 614 -6.55 -0.89 -4.01
N SER A 615 -6.83 0.08 -4.87
CA SER A 615 -5.90 1.19 -5.17
C SER A 615 -5.68 2.14 -3.99
N SER A 616 -6.70 2.33 -3.16
CA SER A 616 -6.66 3.09 -1.92
C SER A 616 -7.70 2.58 -0.93
N GLN A 617 -7.71 3.16 0.27
CA GLN A 617 -8.70 2.88 1.32
C GLN A 617 -10.13 3.17 0.84
N GLY A 618 -11.11 2.52 1.47
CA GLY A 618 -12.52 2.70 1.14
C GLY A 618 -13.42 2.24 2.28
N LEU A 619 -14.65 2.76 2.29
CA LEU A 619 -15.66 2.38 3.26
C LEU A 619 -16.67 1.40 2.65
N ALA A 620 -17.34 1.83 1.57
CA ALA A 620 -18.44 1.10 0.97
C ALA A 620 -18.00 -0.21 0.29
N LEU A 621 -18.72 -1.29 0.60
CA LEU A 621 -18.66 -2.58 -0.06
C LEU A 621 -20.07 -3.04 -0.41
N ALA A 622 -20.23 -3.66 -1.58
CA ALA A 622 -21.44 -4.36 -1.98
C ALA A 622 -21.07 -5.59 -2.81
N VAL A 623 -21.96 -6.57 -2.87
CA VAL A 623 -21.85 -7.72 -3.76
C VAL A 623 -23.02 -7.68 -4.73
N ASP A 624 -22.75 -7.90 -6.01
CA ASP A 624 -23.77 -8.18 -7.02
C ASP A 624 -24.24 -9.64 -6.84
N PRO A 625 -25.48 -9.91 -6.39
CA PRO A 625 -25.93 -11.27 -6.13
C PRO A 625 -26.06 -12.11 -7.40
N ARG A 626 -26.01 -11.51 -8.59
CA ARG A 626 -26.14 -12.24 -9.86
C ARG A 626 -24.89 -13.05 -10.18
N ASP A 627 -23.72 -12.51 -9.86
CA ASP A 627 -22.45 -13.14 -10.21
C ASP A 627 -21.39 -13.09 -9.11
N ASP A 628 -21.65 -12.52 -7.94
CA ASP A 628 -20.71 -12.27 -6.84
C ASP A 628 -19.62 -11.23 -7.14
N THR A 629 -19.83 -10.37 -8.14
CA THR A 629 -18.95 -9.22 -8.35
C THR A 629 -19.00 -8.29 -7.14
N ILE A 630 -17.83 -7.97 -6.58
CA ILE A 630 -17.69 -7.05 -5.46
C ILE A 630 -17.57 -5.63 -6.00
N LEU A 631 -18.40 -4.71 -5.50
CA LEU A 631 -18.32 -3.29 -5.77
C LEU A 631 -17.73 -2.57 -4.55
N PHE A 632 -16.82 -1.63 -4.82
CA PHE A 632 -16.18 -0.82 -3.79
C PHE A 632 -15.85 0.57 -4.31
N SER A 633 -15.60 1.51 -3.40
CA SER A 633 -15.21 2.87 -3.76
C SER A 633 -13.90 3.26 -3.09
N PRO A 634 -12.79 3.29 -3.86
CA PRO A 634 -11.51 3.75 -3.34
C PRO A 634 -11.49 5.29 -3.27
N LEU A 635 -11.16 5.82 -2.09
CA LEU A 635 -11.33 7.23 -1.73
C LEU A 635 -10.39 8.17 -2.50
N THR A 636 -9.15 7.74 -2.75
CA THR A 636 -8.17 8.58 -3.45
C THR A 636 -8.51 8.76 -4.93
N GLU A 637 -9.01 7.70 -5.57
CA GLU A 637 -9.38 7.73 -6.99
C GLU A 637 -10.75 8.35 -7.23
N THR A 638 -11.57 8.54 -6.19
CA THR A 638 -12.94 9.11 -6.30
C THR A 638 -13.79 8.40 -7.37
N ALA A 639 -13.78 7.07 -7.28
CA ALA A 639 -14.40 6.17 -8.25
C ALA A 639 -15.26 5.11 -7.56
N ILE A 640 -16.11 4.44 -8.34
CA ILE A 640 -16.71 3.16 -7.99
C ILE A 640 -16.11 2.13 -8.93
N ALA A 641 -15.50 1.11 -8.36
CA ALA A 641 -14.91 0.00 -9.08
C ALA A 641 -15.68 -1.29 -8.75
N SER A 642 -15.64 -2.22 -9.70
CA SER A 642 -16.15 -3.58 -9.52
C SER A 642 -15.04 -4.59 -9.80
N TRP A 643 -15.08 -5.69 -9.07
CA TRP A 643 -14.12 -6.77 -9.18
C TRP A 643 -14.80 -8.11 -8.94
N GLN A 644 -14.71 -8.99 -9.92
CA GLN A 644 -15.16 -10.37 -9.86
C GLN A 644 -13.99 -11.26 -9.42
N PRO A 645 -13.96 -11.77 -8.17
CA PRO A 645 -12.79 -12.47 -7.62
C PRO A 645 -12.44 -13.75 -8.40
N GLN A 646 -13.44 -14.50 -8.87
CA GLN A 646 -13.21 -15.79 -9.54
C GLN A 646 -12.59 -15.65 -10.93
N THR A 647 -13.04 -14.69 -11.72
CA THR A 647 -12.53 -14.46 -13.09
C THR A 647 -11.44 -13.38 -13.14
N ASN A 648 -11.15 -12.78 -12.00
CA ASN A 648 -10.33 -11.57 -11.85
C ASN A 648 -10.71 -10.42 -12.81
N ARG A 649 -11.99 -10.31 -13.17
CA ARG A 649 -12.46 -9.23 -14.05
C ARG A 649 -12.66 -7.98 -13.21
N GLN A 650 -12.05 -6.88 -13.63
CA GLN A 650 -12.14 -5.59 -12.94
C GLN A 650 -12.67 -4.53 -13.90
N ARG A 651 -13.48 -3.60 -13.38
CA ARG A 651 -14.04 -2.51 -14.18
C ARG A 651 -14.24 -1.27 -13.31
N ILE A 652 -13.91 -0.10 -13.82
CA ILE A 652 -14.37 1.17 -13.25
C ILE A 652 -15.81 1.36 -13.71
N MET A 653 -16.75 1.36 -12.76
CA MET A 653 -18.18 1.52 -12.99
C MET A 653 -18.53 2.99 -13.19
N ALA A 654 -17.98 3.85 -12.34
CA ALA A 654 -18.13 5.30 -12.43
C ALA A 654 -16.91 6.02 -11.85
N PHE A 655 -16.64 7.22 -12.35
CA PHE A 655 -15.58 8.10 -11.86
C PHE A 655 -16.10 9.54 -11.81
N SER A 656 -15.92 10.21 -10.67
CA SER A 656 -16.26 11.62 -10.53
C SER A 656 -15.58 12.23 -9.30
N PRO A 657 -14.53 13.06 -9.48
CA PRO A 657 -13.83 13.71 -8.37
C PRO A 657 -14.69 14.75 -7.63
N GLU A 658 -15.81 15.16 -8.22
CA GLU A 658 -16.79 16.03 -7.58
C GLU A 658 -17.84 15.24 -6.81
N LYS A 659 -18.42 14.19 -7.41
CA LYS A 659 -19.58 13.48 -6.86
C LYS A 659 -19.19 12.31 -5.94
N LEU A 660 -18.03 11.69 -6.12
CA LEU A 660 -17.61 10.46 -5.45
C LEU A 660 -16.41 10.69 -4.50
N GLN A 661 -16.45 11.76 -3.70
CA GLN A 661 -15.35 12.10 -2.80
C GLN A 661 -15.24 11.13 -1.62
N PHE A 662 -16.31 10.95 -0.85
CA PHE A 662 -16.39 9.96 0.22
C PHE A 662 -17.68 9.15 0.09
N VAL A 663 -17.59 8.00 -0.57
CA VAL A 663 -18.74 7.10 -0.77
C VAL A 663 -18.94 6.28 0.51
N ALA A 664 -20.00 6.63 1.23
CA ALA A 664 -20.32 6.02 2.51
C ALA A 664 -21.10 4.70 2.35
N GLU A 665 -21.90 4.56 1.30
CA GLU A 665 -22.62 3.31 1.01
C GLU A 665 -22.73 3.05 -0.49
N ILE A 666 -22.62 1.77 -0.86
CA ILE A 666 -23.06 1.23 -2.15
C ILE A 666 -24.06 0.14 -1.81
N ARG A 667 -25.22 0.14 -2.44
CA ARG A 667 -26.27 -0.84 -2.13
C ARG A 667 -26.95 -1.36 -3.39
N TRP A 668 -27.03 -2.67 -3.49
CA TRP A 668 -27.82 -3.31 -4.52
C TRP A 668 -29.31 -3.22 -4.17
N ALA A 669 -30.14 -2.78 -5.12
CA ALA A 669 -31.58 -2.73 -4.96
C ALA A 669 -32.24 -3.68 -5.95
N GLU A 670 -32.63 -4.87 -5.47
CA GLU A 670 -33.33 -5.90 -6.27
C GLU A 670 -34.51 -5.32 -7.04
N ARG A 671 -35.31 -4.52 -6.32
CA ARG A 671 -36.58 -3.95 -6.78
C ARG A 671 -36.41 -2.82 -7.81
N ASP A 672 -35.16 -2.46 -8.12
CA ASP A 672 -34.80 -1.38 -9.02
C ASP A 672 -34.11 -1.94 -10.26
N ASN A 673 -34.49 -3.16 -10.66
CA ASN A 673 -33.88 -3.89 -11.77
C ASN A 673 -32.39 -4.20 -11.53
N GLY A 674 -32.01 -4.38 -10.26
CA GLY A 674 -30.63 -4.65 -9.84
C GLY A 674 -29.66 -3.47 -10.03
N ASN A 675 -30.16 -2.24 -9.98
CA ASN A 675 -29.32 -1.04 -9.98
C ASN A 675 -28.66 -0.82 -8.62
N PHE A 676 -27.48 -0.21 -8.64
CA PHE A 676 -26.74 0.15 -7.43
C PHE A 676 -27.02 1.59 -7.02
N TRP A 677 -27.39 1.76 -5.76
CA TRP A 677 -27.56 3.04 -5.09
C TRP A 677 -26.29 3.43 -4.35
N VAL A 678 -26.00 4.73 -4.34
CA VAL A 678 -24.73 5.27 -3.83
C VAL A 678 -25.02 6.46 -2.93
N LEU A 679 -24.54 6.40 -1.69
CA LEU A 679 -24.48 7.56 -0.79
C LEU A 679 -23.05 8.11 -0.80
N SER A 680 -22.90 9.37 -1.16
CA SER A 680 -21.61 10.07 -1.17
C SER A 680 -21.69 11.38 -0.39
N SER A 681 -20.65 11.69 0.36
CA SER A 681 -20.50 12.93 1.12
C SER A 681 -19.13 13.57 0.91
N ARG A 682 -18.90 14.71 1.55
CA ARG A 682 -17.57 15.32 1.74
C ARG A 682 -17.07 15.12 3.16
N PHE A 683 -17.02 13.86 3.62
CA PHE A 683 -16.66 13.51 5.00
C PHE A 683 -15.32 14.11 5.44
N GLN A 684 -14.33 14.21 4.56
CA GLN A 684 -13.04 14.85 4.87
C GLN A 684 -13.17 16.32 5.28
N LYS A 685 -14.14 17.06 4.71
CA LYS A 685 -14.45 18.43 5.10
C LYS A 685 -15.21 18.46 6.43
N PHE A 686 -16.13 17.53 6.64
CA PHE A 686 -16.83 17.35 7.92
C PHE A 686 -15.88 17.03 9.08
N PHE A 687 -14.94 16.12 8.86
CA PHE A 687 -13.94 15.72 9.84
C PHE A 687 -13.05 16.92 10.24
N ARG A 688 -12.65 17.74 9.26
CA ARG A 688 -11.85 18.95 9.47
C ARG A 688 -12.63 20.19 9.93
N ARG A 689 -13.95 20.10 10.10
CA ARG A 689 -14.85 21.24 10.41
C ARG A 689 -14.78 22.36 9.35
N GLU A 690 -14.66 21.98 8.08
CA GLU A 690 -14.50 22.86 6.91
C GLU A 690 -15.68 22.76 5.91
N VAL A 691 -16.84 22.24 6.33
CA VAL A 691 -18.02 22.10 5.47
C VAL A 691 -18.59 23.48 5.11
N SER A 692 -18.96 23.68 3.84
CA SER A 692 -19.51 24.94 3.33
C SER A 692 -20.94 24.76 2.87
N ALA A 693 -21.86 25.59 3.39
CA ALA A 693 -23.26 25.64 2.92
C ALA A 693 -23.41 26.14 1.48
N ARG A 694 -22.35 26.67 0.86
CA ARG A 694 -22.35 27.15 -0.53
C ARG A 694 -22.13 26.02 -1.55
N ASP A 695 -21.61 24.89 -1.09
CA ASP A 695 -21.28 23.74 -1.92
C ASP A 695 -22.25 22.59 -1.69
N ILE A 696 -22.49 21.76 -2.71
CA ILE A 696 -23.20 20.49 -2.53
C ILE A 696 -22.26 19.47 -1.86
N ASN A 697 -22.57 19.12 -0.61
CA ASN A 697 -21.75 18.24 0.21
C ASN A 697 -22.23 16.79 0.23
N ILE A 698 -23.53 16.54 0.07
CA ILE A 698 -24.14 15.21 0.21
C ILE A 698 -24.94 14.87 -1.05
N ARG A 699 -24.83 13.63 -1.52
CA ARG A 699 -25.51 13.13 -2.72
C ARG A 699 -26.01 11.69 -2.51
N ILE A 700 -27.25 11.43 -2.89
CA ILE A 700 -27.79 10.09 -3.13
C ILE A 700 -27.93 9.92 -4.64
N MET A 701 -27.30 8.88 -5.17
CA MET A 701 -27.17 8.64 -6.61
C MET A 701 -27.53 7.20 -6.95
N ARG A 702 -27.78 6.96 -8.23
CA ARG A 702 -27.99 5.62 -8.81
C ARG A 702 -27.07 5.41 -10.02
N LEU A 703 -26.48 4.22 -10.11
CA LEU A 703 -25.72 3.76 -11.28
C LEU A 703 -26.68 3.20 -12.33
N MET A 704 -26.68 3.77 -13.54
CA MET A 704 -27.58 3.41 -14.64
C MET A 704 -26.81 2.93 -15.89
N PRO A 705 -27.23 1.85 -16.56
CA PRO A 705 -26.65 1.42 -17.84
C PRO A 705 -26.88 2.45 -18.96
N GLU A 706 -25.88 2.74 -19.79
CA GLU A 706 -25.99 3.65 -20.95
C GLU A 706 -26.99 3.10 -21.99
N GLN A 707 -28.17 3.71 -22.14
CA GLN A 707 -29.11 3.41 -23.24
C GLN A 707 -28.89 4.39 -24.40
N ARG A 708 -28.53 3.91 -25.60
CA ARG A 708 -28.52 4.72 -26.83
C ARG A 708 -29.74 4.40 -27.72
N PRO A 709 -30.45 5.40 -28.26
CA PRO A 709 -31.43 5.19 -29.32
C PRO A 709 -30.74 4.97 -30.68
N LEU A 710 -31.21 3.96 -31.42
CA LEU A 710 -30.71 3.54 -32.73
C LEU A 710 -30.97 4.60 -33.82
N LYS A 711 -29.92 4.95 -34.58
CA LYS A 711 -30.05 5.48 -35.95
C LYS A 711 -29.19 4.64 -36.91
N HIS A 712 -29.79 4.28 -38.04
CA HIS A 712 -29.23 3.54 -39.16
C HIS A 712 -28.31 4.41 -40.04
N GLU A 713 -27.25 3.81 -40.59
CA GLU A 713 -26.70 3.98 -41.96
C GLU A 713 -25.46 3.06 -42.10
N ILE A 714 -25.54 1.95 -42.87
CA ILE A 714 -25.16 1.73 -44.29
C ILE A 714 -23.63 1.73 -44.58
N LEU A 715 -23.14 0.52 -44.86
CA LEU A 715 -22.06 0.05 -45.76
C LEU A 715 -20.77 0.88 -45.98
N ASN A 716 -19.61 0.27 -45.67
CA ASN A 716 -18.64 -0.14 -46.71
C ASN A 716 -17.52 -1.06 -46.16
N SER A 717 -17.26 -2.13 -46.92
CA SER A 717 -16.14 -3.06 -46.82
C SER A 717 -14.84 -2.47 -47.38
N TYR A 718 -13.68 -2.72 -46.76
CA TYR A 718 -12.46 -3.27 -47.39
C TYR A 718 -11.25 -3.32 -46.41
N ASN A 719 -10.59 -4.49 -46.42
CA ASN A 719 -9.21 -4.85 -46.06
C ASN A 719 -8.69 -4.73 -44.61
N GLN A 720 -8.38 -5.90 -44.05
CA GLN A 720 -7.72 -6.15 -42.77
C GLN A 720 -6.24 -5.68 -42.76
N PRO A 721 -5.72 -5.16 -41.64
CA PRO A 721 -4.29 -4.93 -41.45
C PRO A 721 -3.53 -6.25 -41.23
N PRO A 722 -2.24 -6.36 -41.61
CA PRO A 722 -1.48 -7.62 -41.57
C PRO A 722 -1.08 -8.09 -40.17
N PHE A 723 -1.36 -7.31 -39.11
CA PHE A 723 -1.03 -7.67 -37.73
C PHE A 723 -2.14 -7.21 -36.76
N PRO A 724 -2.49 -8.03 -35.75
CA PRO A 724 -3.53 -7.68 -34.77
C PRO A 724 -3.12 -6.46 -33.94
N LEU A 725 -4.05 -5.51 -33.77
CA LEU A 725 -3.87 -4.20 -33.13
C LEU A 725 -3.44 -4.22 -31.66
N HIS A 726 -3.38 -5.40 -31.02
CA HIS A 726 -2.95 -5.58 -29.63
C HIS A 726 -2.13 -6.87 -29.48
N PHE A 727 -0.87 -6.82 -29.89
CA PHE A 727 0.04 -7.97 -29.87
C PHE A 727 0.41 -8.44 -28.44
N TYR A 728 0.34 -7.54 -27.45
CA TYR A 728 0.63 -7.82 -26.03
C TYR A 728 -0.36 -8.79 -25.36
N ASN A 729 -1.59 -8.91 -25.84
CA ASN A 729 -2.64 -9.70 -25.17
C ASN A 729 -2.46 -11.24 -25.28
N ASN A 730 -1.53 -11.74 -26.10
CA ASN A 730 -1.37 -13.18 -26.39
C ASN A 730 -0.24 -13.87 -25.60
N THR A 731 0.36 -13.22 -24.60
CA THR A 731 1.47 -13.80 -23.81
C THR A 731 1.00 -14.63 -22.60
N LEU A 732 -0.31 -14.86 -22.46
CA LEU A 732 -0.96 -15.44 -21.29
C LEU A 732 -1.45 -16.89 -21.54
N GLU A 733 -0.58 -17.87 -21.79
CA GLU A 733 -0.88 -19.29 -21.51
C GLU A 733 0.40 -20.15 -21.46
N MET A 734 0.72 -20.72 -20.29
CA MET A 734 0.95 -22.18 -20.05
C MET A 734 1.77 -22.47 -18.76
N ARG A 735 1.03 -23.03 -17.79
CA ARG A 735 1.28 -24.18 -16.88
C ARG A 735 2.58 -24.34 -16.05
N CYS A 736 2.35 -24.38 -14.72
CA CYS A 736 3.18 -25.01 -13.69
C CYS A 736 3.25 -26.54 -13.80
N LEU A 737 4.39 -27.16 -13.42
CA LEU A 737 4.45 -28.45 -12.73
C LEU A 737 5.84 -28.73 -12.11
N TRP A 738 5.85 -28.80 -10.76
CA TRP A 738 6.69 -29.49 -9.75
C TRP A 738 7.94 -30.30 -10.18
N TRP A 739 9.02 -30.23 -9.37
CA TRP A 739 9.53 -31.32 -8.49
C TRP A 739 10.77 -30.86 -7.67
N THR A 740 11.00 -31.58 -6.57
CA THR A 740 11.75 -31.25 -5.35
C THR A 740 13.16 -31.89 -5.28
N ILE A 741 14.01 -31.40 -4.33
CA ILE A 741 14.99 -32.13 -3.45
C ILE A 741 16.54 -32.08 -3.72
N LEU A 742 17.27 -31.57 -2.69
CA LEU A 742 18.62 -31.85 -2.08
C LEU A 742 19.93 -31.73 -2.94
N VAL A 743 21.16 -31.36 -2.49
CA VAL A 743 21.99 -31.57 -1.26
C VAL A 743 23.14 -30.51 -1.17
N VAL A 744 23.44 -30.00 0.05
CA VAL A 744 24.71 -29.75 0.81
C VAL A 744 26.06 -29.73 0.01
N ALA A 745 27.09 -28.88 0.21
CA ALA A 745 27.83 -28.48 1.42
C ALA A 745 28.83 -27.31 1.16
N ALA A 746 28.94 -26.37 2.11
CA ALA A 746 30.11 -26.05 2.96
C ALA A 746 31.33 -25.35 2.33
N VAL A 747 31.60 -24.12 2.81
CA VAL A 747 32.95 -23.72 3.25
C VAL A 747 32.82 -22.89 4.55
N SER A 748 33.69 -23.26 5.48
CA SER A 748 33.83 -22.89 6.88
C SER A 748 34.31 -21.46 7.15
N GLY A 749 33.75 -20.86 8.20
CA GLY A 749 34.37 -19.82 9.02
C GLY A 749 33.59 -19.69 10.32
N SER A 750 33.98 -20.43 11.36
CA SER A 750 33.37 -20.32 12.69
C SER A 750 34.01 -19.16 13.44
N PRO A 751 33.23 -18.20 13.96
CA PRO A 751 33.57 -17.52 15.19
C PRO A 751 33.08 -18.38 16.36
N THR A 752 33.94 -18.57 17.36
CA THR A 752 33.57 -19.11 18.66
C THR A 752 32.59 -18.16 19.34
N PHE A 753 31.30 -18.52 19.39
CA PHE A 753 30.29 -17.80 20.16
C PHE A 753 30.41 -18.16 21.65
N GLU A 754 30.46 -17.15 22.53
CA GLU A 754 30.28 -17.34 23.96
C GLU A 754 28.87 -17.91 24.22
N LYS A 755 28.78 -19.01 24.98
CA LYS A 755 27.49 -19.62 25.36
C LYS A 755 26.75 -18.68 26.31
N LEU A 756 25.45 -18.43 26.06
CA LEU A 756 24.54 -17.85 27.04
C LEU A 756 24.64 -18.64 28.36
N LYS A 757 25.08 -17.97 29.42
CA LYS A 757 25.16 -18.57 30.74
C LYS A 757 23.81 -18.38 31.45
N SER A 758 23.03 -19.45 31.57
CA SER A 758 21.85 -19.45 32.44
C SER A 758 22.29 -19.13 33.88
N ILE A 759 21.69 -18.10 34.47
CA ILE A 759 21.94 -17.71 35.86
C ILE A 759 20.97 -18.48 36.78
N TYR A 760 19.68 -18.47 36.43
CA TYR A 760 18.62 -19.18 37.11
C TYR A 760 17.60 -19.71 36.10
N SER A 761 16.93 -20.81 36.43
CA SER A 761 15.82 -21.37 35.65
C SER A 761 14.81 -22.00 36.60
N TRP A 762 13.53 -21.89 36.30
CA TRP A 762 12.44 -22.38 37.14
C TRP A 762 11.43 -23.12 36.29
N LYS A 763 10.84 -24.19 36.84
CA LYS A 763 9.66 -24.86 36.25
C LYS A 763 8.36 -24.22 36.72
N ALA A 764 8.36 -23.67 37.93
CA ALA A 764 7.30 -22.88 38.52
C ALA A 764 7.94 -21.89 39.51
N LEU A 765 7.44 -20.66 39.56
CA LEU A 765 7.91 -19.68 40.55
C LEU A 765 7.29 -19.97 41.93
N GLU A 766 8.16 -19.97 42.94
CA GLU A 766 7.78 -20.16 44.33
C GLU A 766 8.26 -18.99 45.18
N PHE A 767 7.37 -18.46 46.00
CA PHE A 767 7.68 -17.35 46.90
C PHE A 767 8.18 -17.89 48.24
N ALA A 768 9.12 -17.17 48.85
CA ALA A 768 9.57 -17.45 50.22
C ALA A 768 8.49 -17.00 51.23
N PHE A 769 7.44 -17.81 51.40
CA PHE A 769 6.41 -17.55 52.41
C PHE A 769 7.01 -17.59 53.82
N PRO A 770 6.53 -16.75 54.76
CA PRO A 770 7.05 -16.70 56.12
C PRO A 770 6.83 -18.01 56.92
N SER A 771 5.90 -18.87 56.48
CA SER A 771 5.67 -20.22 57.00
C SER A 771 4.87 -21.06 56.00
N GLU A 772 4.90 -22.39 56.13
CA GLU A 772 4.06 -23.28 55.30
C GLU A 772 2.56 -23.02 55.52
N SER A 773 2.16 -22.67 56.74
CA SER A 773 0.77 -22.25 57.02
C SER A 773 0.37 -21.02 56.22
N ALA A 774 1.25 -20.02 56.08
CA ALA A 774 0.96 -18.82 55.29
C ALA A 774 0.83 -19.15 53.79
N ARG A 775 1.65 -20.09 53.30
CA ARG A 775 1.56 -20.62 51.94
C ARG A 775 0.21 -21.32 51.70
N GLN A 776 -0.19 -22.22 52.59
CA GLN A 776 -1.46 -22.95 52.46
C GLN A 776 -2.68 -22.02 52.54
N ILE A 777 -2.66 -21.02 53.41
CA ILE A 777 -3.72 -20.00 53.48
C ILE A 777 -3.80 -19.23 52.15
N ALA A 778 -2.67 -18.82 51.57
CA ALA A 778 -2.65 -18.12 50.29
C ALA A 778 -3.18 -18.98 49.13
N ILE A 779 -2.95 -20.30 49.15
CA ILE A 779 -3.51 -21.25 48.18
C ILE A 779 -5.02 -21.40 48.38
N GLN A 780 -5.46 -21.65 49.61
CA GLN A 780 -6.89 -21.82 49.94
C GLN A 780 -7.71 -20.57 49.64
N SER A 781 -7.14 -19.38 49.84
CA SER A 781 -7.80 -18.11 49.54
C SER A 781 -7.72 -17.73 48.06
N GLY A 782 -7.01 -18.49 47.22
CA GLY A 782 -6.77 -18.16 45.82
C GLY A 782 -5.81 -17.00 45.57
N ASN A 783 -5.14 -16.48 46.61
CA ASN A 783 -4.16 -15.39 46.49
C ASN A 783 -2.82 -15.85 45.88
N TYR A 784 -2.53 -17.15 45.98
CA TYR A 784 -1.40 -17.78 45.31
C TYR A 784 -1.88 -19.07 44.63
N ILE A 785 -1.81 -19.11 43.31
CA ILE A 785 -2.08 -20.31 42.52
C ILE A 785 -0.72 -20.87 42.10
N PRO A 786 -0.27 -22.02 42.63
CA PRO A 786 1.03 -22.59 42.25
C PRO A 786 1.15 -22.76 40.73
N GLY A 787 2.25 -22.27 40.17
CA GLY A 787 2.50 -22.30 38.72
C GLY A 787 1.90 -21.16 37.90
N ALA A 788 1.00 -20.35 38.46
CA ALA A 788 0.44 -19.18 37.78
C ALA A 788 1.37 -17.95 37.68
N PRO A 789 2.28 -17.66 38.65
CA PRO A 789 3.15 -16.49 38.53
C PRO A 789 4.16 -16.63 37.39
N LEU A 790 4.27 -15.57 36.60
CA LEU A 790 5.15 -15.47 35.44
C LEU A 790 6.06 -14.24 35.60
N PRO A 791 7.39 -14.38 35.47
CA PRO A 791 8.28 -13.23 35.54
C PRO A 791 8.28 -12.51 34.19
N ILE A 792 7.87 -11.24 34.14
CA ILE A 792 7.70 -10.50 32.88
C ILE A 792 8.92 -9.61 32.58
N ASP A 793 9.53 -8.98 33.60
CA ASP A 793 10.65 -8.03 33.46
C ASP A 793 11.70 -8.19 34.58
N VAL A 794 12.92 -7.69 34.35
CA VAL A 794 14.08 -7.79 35.27
C VAL A 794 14.94 -6.54 35.23
N ASP A 795 15.57 -6.19 36.35
CA ASP A 795 16.68 -5.24 36.38
C ASP A 795 17.75 -5.65 37.42
N VAL A 796 18.93 -5.03 37.35
CA VAL A 796 20.14 -5.47 38.06
C VAL A 796 20.62 -4.40 39.02
N TYR A 797 20.58 -4.70 40.31
CA TYR A 797 21.19 -3.88 41.37
C TYR A 797 22.44 -4.57 41.95
N ASN A 798 23.52 -3.83 42.18
CA ASN A 798 24.78 -4.38 42.73
C ASN A 798 24.95 -4.11 44.25
N GLY A 799 23.87 -3.79 44.97
CA GLY A 799 23.90 -3.64 46.43
C GLY A 799 23.56 -4.95 47.15
N VAL A 800 24.11 -5.12 48.36
CA VAL A 800 23.83 -6.27 49.23
C VAL A 800 22.69 -5.85 50.17
N ASP A 801 21.44 -6.25 49.88
CA ASP A 801 20.40 -6.37 50.91
C ASP A 801 19.13 -7.09 50.43
N ARG A 802 18.47 -7.78 51.38
CA ARG A 802 17.29 -8.63 51.19
C ARG A 802 16.00 -7.81 51.26
N TYR A 803 15.20 -7.82 50.19
CA TYR A 803 13.86 -7.23 50.19
C TYR A 803 12.80 -8.26 50.61
N CYS A 804 11.94 -7.90 51.56
CA CYS A 804 10.71 -8.62 51.91
C CYS A 804 9.53 -7.66 51.75
N GLY A 805 8.76 -7.79 50.68
CA GLY A 805 7.53 -7.04 50.45
C GLY A 805 6.46 -7.93 49.83
N ASN A 806 5.20 -7.74 50.21
CA ASN A 806 4.06 -8.46 49.64
C ASN A 806 3.85 -8.02 48.18
N PRO A 807 3.87 -8.94 47.20
CA PRO A 807 3.64 -8.60 45.80
C PRO A 807 2.16 -8.25 45.55
N GLN A 808 1.93 -7.08 44.97
CA GLN A 808 0.76 -6.80 44.11
C GLN A 808 1.21 -7.02 42.65
N ALA A 809 0.27 -7.11 41.70
CA ALA A 809 0.61 -7.41 40.30
C ALA A 809 1.46 -6.29 39.68
N TYR A 810 2.76 -6.54 39.49
CA TYR A 810 3.71 -5.60 38.86
C TYR A 810 4.11 -6.13 37.48
N LEU A 811 4.05 -5.27 36.46
CA LEU A 811 4.31 -5.67 35.06
C LEU A 811 5.62 -5.12 34.47
N GLY A 812 6.19 -4.06 35.03
CA GLY A 812 7.46 -3.48 34.54
C GLY A 812 8.30 -2.85 35.64
N VAL A 813 9.62 -2.98 35.52
CA VAL A 813 10.60 -2.44 36.47
C VAL A 813 11.79 -1.77 35.78
N GLN A 814 12.25 -0.67 36.36
CA GLN A 814 13.45 0.03 35.88
C GLN A 814 14.25 0.58 37.06
N ILE A 815 15.55 0.35 37.07
CA ILE A 815 16.50 0.96 38.00
C ILE A 815 17.21 2.10 37.27
N ASP A 816 17.15 3.29 37.86
CA ASP A 816 17.84 4.45 37.30
C ASP A 816 19.24 4.66 37.87
N GLN A 817 19.96 5.62 37.29
CA GLN A 817 21.34 5.97 37.65
C GLN A 817 21.49 6.48 39.10
N CYS A 818 20.39 6.78 39.77
CA CYS A 818 20.36 7.32 41.13
C CYS A 818 20.07 6.24 42.17
N GLY A 819 20.00 4.97 41.75
CA GLY A 819 19.64 3.86 42.63
C GLY A 819 18.18 3.92 43.08
N ARG A 820 17.28 4.40 42.21
CA ARG A 820 15.84 4.32 42.43
C ARG A 820 15.24 3.20 41.58
N LEU A 821 14.40 2.38 42.19
CA LEU A 821 13.60 1.35 41.52
C LEU A 821 12.21 1.91 41.22
N TRP A 822 11.86 1.92 39.93
CA TRP A 822 10.57 2.35 39.40
C TRP A 822 9.75 1.10 39.09
N VAL A 823 8.53 1.02 39.62
CA VAL A 823 7.65 -0.15 39.50
C VAL A 823 6.28 0.31 39.03
N LEU A 824 5.79 -0.30 37.94
CA LEU A 824 4.44 -0.09 37.44
C LEU A 824 3.45 -1.07 38.10
N ASP A 825 2.45 -0.51 38.76
CA ASP A 825 1.24 -1.20 39.21
C ASP A 825 0.11 -0.86 38.24
N THR A 826 -0.43 -1.86 37.54
CA THR A 826 -1.52 -1.64 36.57
C THR A 826 -2.89 -1.51 37.23
N GLY A 827 -2.99 -1.85 38.52
CA GLY A 827 -4.25 -1.89 39.24
C GLY A 827 -5.23 -2.94 38.73
N LYS A 828 -4.77 -3.90 37.89
CA LYS A 828 -5.58 -4.97 37.33
C LYS A 828 -5.38 -6.30 38.05
N GLN A 829 -6.47 -7.05 38.18
CA GLN A 829 -6.47 -8.45 38.57
C GLN A 829 -7.20 -9.24 37.49
N GLY A 830 -6.44 -10.00 36.68
CA GLY A 830 -6.96 -10.50 35.40
C GLY A 830 -7.34 -9.34 34.48
N GLU A 831 -8.53 -9.40 33.88
CA GLU A 831 -9.07 -8.34 33.01
C GLU A 831 -9.75 -7.19 33.80
N GLN A 832 -10.00 -7.38 35.09
CA GLN A 832 -10.75 -6.41 35.89
C GLN A 832 -9.83 -5.34 36.47
N LEU A 833 -10.19 -4.07 36.25
CA LEU A 833 -9.55 -2.93 36.89
C LEU A 833 -10.06 -2.78 38.33
N ILE A 834 -9.20 -3.03 39.31
CA ILE A 834 -9.50 -2.96 40.75
C ILE A 834 -9.18 -1.57 41.31
N CYS A 835 -8.08 -0.98 40.88
CA CYS A 835 -7.68 0.37 41.26
C CYS A 835 -7.02 1.12 40.12
N GLN A 836 -6.85 2.44 40.29
CA GLN A 836 -6.14 3.26 39.30
C GLN A 836 -4.70 2.76 39.16
N PRO A 837 -4.14 2.71 37.93
CA PRO A 837 -2.73 2.42 37.72
C PRO A 837 -1.83 3.40 38.50
N GLN A 838 -0.71 2.90 39.01
CA GLN A 838 0.21 3.64 39.87
C GLN A 838 1.66 3.40 39.46
N LEU A 839 2.49 4.42 39.66
CA LEU A 839 3.94 4.34 39.54
C LEU A 839 4.56 4.48 40.93
N HIS A 840 5.30 3.46 41.35
CA HIS A 840 5.99 3.43 42.64
C HIS A 840 7.48 3.65 42.44
N VAL A 841 8.09 4.50 43.26
CA VAL A 841 9.53 4.76 43.21
C VAL A 841 10.13 4.43 44.56
N PHE A 842 11.06 3.49 44.62
CA PHE A 842 11.74 3.05 45.83
C PHE A 842 13.21 3.48 45.81
N ASN A 843 13.75 3.85 46.97
CA ASN A 843 15.18 4.05 47.13
C ASN A 843 15.83 2.69 47.41
N LEU A 844 16.73 2.22 46.55
CA LEU A 844 17.36 0.90 46.72
C LEU A 844 18.37 0.85 47.86
N HIS A 845 18.95 1.99 48.28
CA HIS A 845 19.89 2.05 49.40
C HIS A 845 19.18 1.93 50.76
N THR A 846 17.95 2.44 50.86
CA THR A 846 17.19 2.42 52.12
C THR A 846 16.01 1.43 52.09
N SER A 847 15.73 0.84 50.94
CA SER A 847 14.55 0.02 50.67
C SER A 847 13.20 0.70 50.97
N LYS A 848 13.17 2.04 51.05
CA LYS A 848 11.95 2.82 51.35
C LYS A 848 11.29 3.35 50.09
N LEU A 849 9.95 3.40 50.11
CA LEU A 849 9.15 4.10 49.10
C LEU A 849 9.46 5.60 49.16
N ILE A 850 9.92 6.16 48.04
CA ILE A 850 10.17 7.59 47.84
C ILE A 850 8.85 8.29 47.50
N THR A 851 8.15 7.79 46.48
CA THR A 851 6.89 8.38 46.02
C THR A 851 5.99 7.34 45.36
N ARG A 852 4.70 7.65 45.34
CA ARG A 852 3.66 6.92 44.63
C ARG A 852 2.87 7.93 43.81
N TYR A 853 2.82 7.73 42.51
CA TYR A 853 2.02 8.55 41.60
C TYR A 853 0.83 7.75 41.11
N LYS A 854 -0.38 8.34 41.16
CA LYS A 854 -1.59 7.74 40.60
C LYS A 854 -1.91 8.43 39.28
N PHE A 855 -2.09 7.67 38.22
CA PHE A 855 -2.42 8.25 36.93
C PHE A 855 -3.84 8.85 36.95
N PRO A 856 -4.04 10.05 36.36
CA PRO A 856 -5.36 10.65 36.22
C PRO A 856 -6.32 9.78 35.39
N LYS A 857 -7.63 9.81 35.70
CA LYS A 857 -8.65 8.95 35.07
C LYS A 857 -8.79 9.19 33.55
N ASP A 858 -8.49 10.39 33.10
CA ASP A 858 -8.49 10.78 31.68
C ASP A 858 -7.31 10.19 30.89
N GLN A 859 -6.31 9.60 31.57
CA GLN A 859 -5.10 9.10 30.93
C GLN A 859 -5.08 7.57 30.72
N PHE A 860 -6.09 6.85 31.20
CA PHE A 860 -6.23 5.41 31.00
C PHE A 860 -7.69 5.02 30.80
N LYS A 861 -7.91 3.89 30.14
CA LYS A 861 -9.23 3.27 29.96
C LYS A 861 -9.29 1.99 30.78
N GLU A 862 -10.49 1.41 30.94
CA GLU A 862 -10.63 0.11 31.63
C GLU A 862 -9.78 -0.99 31.00
N ASN A 863 -9.60 -0.96 29.67
CA ASN A 863 -8.76 -1.91 28.96
C ASN A 863 -7.27 -1.56 28.96
N SER A 864 -6.83 -0.35 29.36
CA SER A 864 -5.41 0.05 29.37
C SER A 864 -4.55 -0.94 30.15
N LEU A 865 -3.34 -1.20 29.66
CA LEU A 865 -2.39 -2.13 30.26
C LEU A 865 -0.99 -1.54 30.16
N PHE A 866 -0.47 -1.07 31.29
CA PHE A 866 0.85 -0.43 31.36
C PHE A 866 1.91 -1.51 31.59
N VAL A 867 2.77 -1.72 30.60
CA VAL A 867 3.74 -2.84 30.63
C VAL A 867 5.15 -2.31 30.80
N THR A 868 5.65 -1.54 29.83
CA THR A 868 7.05 -1.12 29.80
C THR A 868 7.22 0.27 30.39
N VAL A 869 8.27 0.46 31.22
CA VAL A 869 8.73 1.77 31.70
C VAL A 869 10.20 1.97 31.40
N VAL A 870 10.56 3.12 30.84
CA VAL A 870 11.96 3.57 30.73
C VAL A 870 12.13 4.95 31.36
N VAL A 871 13.23 5.15 32.08
CA VAL A 871 13.46 6.35 32.91
C VAL A 871 14.61 7.17 32.37
N ASP A 872 14.33 8.42 32.02
CA ASP A 872 15.28 9.41 31.51
C ASP A 872 15.70 10.38 32.62
N VAL A 873 16.87 10.11 33.22
CA VAL A 873 17.52 11.01 34.18
C VAL A 873 18.50 11.93 33.46
N ARG A 874 18.34 13.25 33.64
CA ARG A 874 19.17 14.29 33.01
C ARG A 874 20.17 14.96 33.96
N ASP A 875 19.98 14.79 35.26
CA ASP A 875 20.74 15.46 36.30
C ASP A 875 21.20 14.49 37.40
N ALA A 876 21.69 13.31 37.01
CA ALA A 876 22.13 12.26 37.94
C ALA A 876 23.13 12.79 39.00
N ASP A 877 24.08 13.63 38.59
CA ASP A 877 25.08 14.23 39.49
C ASP A 877 24.55 15.42 40.32
N ARG A 878 23.32 15.88 40.07
CA ARG A 878 22.71 17.08 40.66
C ARG A 878 21.38 16.80 41.35
N GLY A 879 21.24 15.60 41.90
CA GLY A 879 20.11 15.25 42.77
C GLY A 879 18.91 14.62 42.08
N CYS A 880 19.03 14.24 40.80
CA CYS A 880 18.07 13.36 40.11
C CYS A 880 16.64 13.90 40.05
N LYS A 881 16.47 15.23 40.01
CA LYS A 881 15.16 15.88 39.98
C LYS A 881 14.66 16.01 38.55
N ASP A 882 15.53 16.28 37.59
CA ASP A 882 15.23 16.30 36.16
C ASP A 882 15.13 14.86 35.63
N THR A 883 14.01 14.22 35.98
CA THR A 883 13.72 12.83 35.62
C THR A 883 12.34 12.72 34.97
N TYR A 884 12.28 11.99 33.87
CA TYR A 884 11.03 11.62 33.21
C TYR A 884 10.92 10.10 33.13
N ALA A 885 9.70 9.57 33.18
CA ALA A 885 9.42 8.18 32.88
C ALA A 885 8.49 8.10 31.66
N TYR A 886 8.82 7.22 30.71
CA TYR A 886 8.01 6.93 29.53
C TYR A 886 7.40 5.54 29.69
N ILE A 887 6.09 5.43 29.52
CA ILE A 887 5.32 4.23 29.87
C ILE A 887 4.45 3.82 28.69
N ALA A 888 4.56 2.57 28.27
CA ALA A 888 3.78 2.01 27.17
C ALA A 888 2.42 1.49 27.67
N ASP A 889 1.33 2.04 27.15
CA ASP A 889 -0.04 1.50 27.26
C ASP A 889 -0.30 0.59 26.06
N VAL A 890 -0.07 -0.70 26.24
CA VAL A 890 0.00 -1.69 25.15
C VAL A 890 -1.34 -1.92 24.48
N THR A 891 -2.42 -1.97 25.27
CA THR A 891 -3.80 -2.20 24.78
C THR A 891 -4.56 -0.91 24.52
N GLY A 892 -4.12 0.20 25.11
CA GLY A 892 -4.65 1.54 24.83
C GLY A 892 -3.93 2.28 23.70
N PHE A 893 -2.90 1.66 23.11
CA PHE A 893 -2.10 2.17 21.98
C PHE A 893 -1.56 3.58 22.20
N ALA A 894 -0.97 3.81 23.37
CA ALA A 894 -0.55 5.14 23.80
C ALA A 894 0.75 5.15 24.60
N LEU A 895 1.40 6.31 24.62
CA LEU A 895 2.57 6.58 25.46
C LEU A 895 2.18 7.54 26.58
N LEU A 896 2.44 7.17 27.83
CA LEU A 896 2.35 8.09 28.96
C LEU A 896 3.73 8.66 29.29
N VAL A 897 3.76 9.96 29.58
CA VAL A 897 4.97 10.65 30.03
C VAL A 897 4.73 11.16 31.45
N PHE A 898 5.60 10.79 32.38
CA PHE A 898 5.58 11.26 33.76
C PHE A 898 6.78 12.16 34.05
N ASP A 899 6.51 13.36 34.56
CA ASP A 899 7.47 14.37 34.98
C ASP A 899 7.64 14.30 36.51
N TYR A 900 8.78 13.74 36.94
CA TYR A 900 9.06 13.50 38.36
C TYR A 900 9.15 14.79 39.17
N ARG A 901 9.71 15.86 38.58
CA ARG A 901 9.95 17.13 39.27
C ARG A 901 8.66 17.83 39.64
N HIS A 902 7.69 17.80 38.73
CA HIS A 902 6.42 18.50 38.90
C HIS A 902 5.28 17.56 39.32
N SER A 903 5.56 16.26 39.46
CA SER A 903 4.59 15.22 39.84
C SER A 903 3.32 15.25 38.98
N ARG A 904 3.51 15.24 37.66
CA ARG A 904 2.41 15.28 36.68
C ARG A 904 2.69 14.33 35.53
N SER A 905 1.63 13.91 34.84
CA SER A 905 1.72 13.10 33.62
C SER A 905 0.78 13.61 32.54
N TRP A 906 1.05 13.18 31.31
CA TRP A 906 0.18 13.39 30.15
C TRP A 906 0.26 12.17 29.23
N LYS A 907 -0.76 12.03 28.38
CA LYS A 907 -0.91 10.94 27.43
C LYS A 907 -0.63 11.44 26.02
N ILE A 908 -0.01 10.59 25.21
CA ILE A 908 0.28 10.85 23.80
C ILE A 908 -0.29 9.72 22.96
N TYR A 909 -0.97 10.07 21.86
CA TYR A 909 -1.43 9.15 20.83
C TYR A 909 -0.65 9.38 19.54
N ASN A 910 -0.37 8.28 18.83
CA ASN A 910 0.26 8.29 17.53
C ASN A 910 -0.11 6.99 16.78
N ASN A 911 -0.19 7.05 15.45
CA ASN A 911 -0.50 5.88 14.63
C ASN A 911 0.54 4.76 14.78
N LEU A 912 1.82 5.09 15.01
CA LEU A 912 2.89 4.11 15.19
C LEU A 912 2.81 3.32 16.51
N PHE A 913 1.89 3.68 17.40
CA PHE A 913 1.64 2.92 18.64
C PHE A 913 0.66 1.75 18.44
N TYR A 914 0.00 1.68 17.29
CA TYR A 914 -0.94 0.61 16.96
C TYR A 914 -0.18 -0.66 16.48
N PRO A 915 -0.78 -1.84 16.66
CA PRO A 915 -0.27 -3.09 16.07
C PRO A 915 -0.33 -3.04 14.54
N TYR A 916 0.58 -3.75 13.88
CA TYR A 916 0.58 -3.93 12.42
C TYR A 916 -0.12 -5.26 12.08
N PRO A 917 -1.33 -5.26 11.50
CA PRO A 917 -2.12 -6.47 11.25
C PRO A 917 -1.38 -7.62 10.54
N PRO A 918 -0.48 -7.38 9.56
CA PRO A 918 0.30 -8.45 8.93
C PRO A 918 1.23 -9.23 9.89
N TYR A 919 1.50 -8.68 11.08
CA TYR A 919 2.41 -9.23 12.09
C TYR A 919 1.70 -9.56 13.41
N GLY A 920 0.37 -9.62 13.41
CA GLY A 920 -0.45 -10.00 14.56
C GLY A 920 -0.38 -11.47 14.94
N THR A 921 -0.01 -12.34 14.00
CA THR A 921 0.15 -13.78 14.24
C THR A 921 1.59 -14.12 14.57
N PHE A 922 1.78 -14.79 15.71
CA PHE A 922 3.07 -15.22 16.22
C PHE A 922 3.27 -16.69 15.93
N TYR A 923 4.47 -17.04 15.47
CA TYR A 923 4.92 -18.41 15.27
C TYR A 923 6.20 -18.61 16.09
N ILE A 924 6.10 -19.37 17.17
CA ILE A 924 7.19 -19.58 18.13
C ILE A 924 7.26 -21.06 18.45
N LYS A 925 8.37 -21.73 18.06
CA LYS A 925 8.64 -23.15 18.34
C LYS A 925 7.47 -24.13 18.05
N GLY A 926 6.69 -23.85 17.01
CA GLY A 926 5.57 -24.70 16.60
C GLY A 926 4.20 -24.28 17.15
N ASP A 927 4.18 -23.37 18.12
CA ASP A 927 2.94 -22.74 18.60
C ASP A 927 2.57 -21.54 17.72
N THR A 928 1.27 -21.37 17.51
CA THR A 928 0.70 -20.27 16.73
C THR A 928 -0.42 -19.60 17.50
N PHE A 929 -0.38 -18.28 17.63
CA PHE A 929 -1.43 -17.49 18.29
C PHE A 929 -1.46 -16.07 17.75
N ASP A 930 -2.61 -15.40 17.87
CA ASP A 930 -2.76 -13.98 17.51
C ASP A 930 -2.69 -13.10 18.75
N LEU A 931 -1.91 -12.03 18.67
CA LEU A 931 -1.81 -11.02 19.71
C LEU A 931 -1.63 -9.64 19.08
N MET A 932 -2.60 -8.73 19.28
CA MET A 932 -2.64 -7.41 18.63
C MET A 932 -2.25 -6.29 19.59
N ASP A 933 -1.20 -6.54 20.35
CA ASP A 933 -0.63 -5.61 21.30
C ASP A 933 0.15 -4.50 20.59
N GLY A 934 -0.08 -3.25 21.01
CA GLY A 934 0.53 -2.05 20.44
C GLY A 934 1.92 -1.79 20.99
N ILE A 935 2.25 -0.50 21.14
CA ILE A 935 3.55 -0.04 21.67
C ILE A 935 3.96 -0.84 22.91
N LEU A 936 5.15 -1.43 22.88
CA LEU A 936 5.67 -2.26 23.97
C LEU A 936 7.17 -2.05 24.15
N GLY A 937 7.98 -2.20 23.10
CA GLY A 937 9.42 -1.94 23.17
C GLY A 937 9.69 -0.46 23.36
N LEU A 938 10.52 -0.11 24.34
CA LEU A 938 11.00 1.25 24.59
C LEU A 938 12.50 1.22 24.92
N ALA A 939 13.30 2.05 24.26
CA ALA A 939 14.71 2.23 24.59
C ALA A 939 15.19 3.68 24.45
N LEU A 940 15.98 4.15 25.42
CA LEU A 940 16.56 5.50 25.39
C LEU A 940 17.95 5.50 24.76
N GLY A 941 18.13 6.37 23.77
CA GLY A 941 19.41 6.61 23.13
C GLY A 941 20.43 7.35 24.00
N PRO A 942 21.69 7.42 23.54
CA PRO A 942 22.71 8.25 24.19
C PRO A 942 22.33 9.74 24.09
N VAL A 943 22.68 10.51 25.13
CA VAL A 943 22.50 11.97 25.11
C VAL A 943 23.45 12.60 24.11
N GLN A 944 22.90 13.40 23.20
CA GLN A 944 23.64 14.19 22.23
C GLN A 944 23.13 15.64 22.29
N ASN A 945 24.02 16.61 22.51
CA ASN A 945 23.69 18.03 22.60
C ASN A 945 22.54 18.36 23.59
N GLY A 946 22.46 17.63 24.70
CA GLY A 946 21.45 17.84 25.75
C GLY A 946 20.10 17.16 25.51
N ASP A 947 19.90 16.51 24.36
CA ASP A 947 18.68 15.73 24.05
C ASP A 947 19.02 14.26 23.74
N ARG A 948 18.01 13.40 23.60
CA ARG A 948 18.20 12.01 23.16
C ARG A 948 16.98 11.51 22.38
N MET A 949 17.15 10.42 21.66
CA MET A 949 16.04 9.71 21.02
C MET A 949 15.40 8.71 21.99
N LEU A 950 14.07 8.60 21.95
CA LEU A 950 13.34 7.44 22.41
C LEU A 950 13.07 6.56 21.18
N TYR A 951 13.57 5.33 21.20
CA TYR A 951 13.23 4.27 20.26
C TYR A 951 12.05 3.48 20.82
N PHE A 952 11.17 3.03 19.93
CA PHE A 952 9.99 2.28 20.31
C PHE A 952 9.39 1.49 19.14
N HIS A 953 8.68 0.43 19.47
CA HIS A 953 7.90 -0.35 18.52
C HIS A 953 6.68 -1.02 19.17
N SER A 954 5.69 -1.38 18.35
CA SER A 954 4.60 -2.25 18.78
C SER A 954 5.00 -3.73 18.79
N LEU A 955 4.39 -4.53 19.67
CA LEU A 955 4.69 -5.96 19.80
C LEU A 955 4.36 -6.69 18.49
N ALA A 956 3.16 -6.45 17.96
CA ALA A 956 2.73 -6.96 16.67
C ALA A 956 3.32 -6.14 15.50
N SER A 957 4.64 -5.97 15.46
CA SER A 957 5.32 -5.21 14.41
C SER A 957 6.79 -5.62 14.22
N ARG A 958 7.27 -5.40 13.00
CA ARG A 958 8.69 -5.47 12.61
C ARG A 958 9.31 -4.09 12.35
N VAL A 959 8.53 -3.03 12.57
CA VAL A 959 8.92 -1.63 12.33
C VAL A 959 9.44 -1.06 13.64
N GLU A 960 10.65 -0.51 13.61
CA GLU A 960 11.21 0.30 14.69
C GLU A 960 10.89 1.77 14.43
N SER A 961 10.64 2.54 15.48
CA SER A 961 10.30 3.97 15.38
C SER A 961 11.11 4.81 16.36
N ARG A 962 11.16 6.12 16.13
CA ARG A 962 11.88 7.04 17.00
C ARG A 962 11.19 8.39 17.16
N VAL A 963 11.42 9.02 18.31
CA VAL A 963 11.01 10.40 18.61
C VAL A 963 12.03 11.10 19.50
N LEU A 964 12.20 12.41 19.33
CA LEU A 964 13.05 13.20 20.23
C LEU A 964 12.38 13.38 21.59
N THR A 965 13.15 13.14 22.65
CA THR A 965 12.64 13.31 24.02
C THR A 965 12.28 14.76 24.35
N SER A 966 12.89 15.76 23.71
CA SER A 966 12.51 17.17 23.88
C SER A 966 11.07 17.46 23.42
N VAL A 967 10.57 16.76 22.40
CA VAL A 967 9.20 16.92 21.91
C VAL A 967 8.22 16.34 22.93
N ILE A 968 8.39 15.07 23.28
CA ILE A 968 7.44 14.36 24.16
C ILE A 968 7.48 14.83 25.62
N ARG A 969 8.56 15.50 26.05
CA ARG A 969 8.66 16.14 27.38
C ARG A 969 7.90 17.48 27.48
N ASN A 970 7.43 18.04 26.36
CA ASN A 970 6.73 19.31 26.34
C ASN A 970 5.27 19.15 26.79
N TYR A 971 5.02 19.32 28.10
CA TYR A 971 3.67 19.24 28.67
C TYR A 971 2.65 20.14 27.95
N THR A 972 3.01 21.40 27.68
CA THR A 972 2.10 22.36 27.06
C THR A 972 1.68 21.98 25.65
N LEU A 973 2.47 21.17 24.96
CA LEU A 973 2.14 20.67 23.63
C LEU A 973 1.05 19.60 23.66
N PHE A 974 1.07 18.72 24.67
CA PHE A 974 0.24 17.51 24.70
C PHE A 974 -0.94 17.55 25.68
N HIS A 975 -0.92 18.44 26.68
CA HIS A 975 -1.95 18.47 27.72
C HIS A 975 -3.36 18.69 27.16
N GLU A 976 -3.52 19.59 26.19
CA GLU A 976 -4.82 19.89 25.56
C GLU A 976 -5.08 19.06 24.30
N ASN A 977 -4.01 18.55 23.67
CA ASN A 977 -4.09 17.75 22.45
C ASN A 977 -3.09 16.59 22.50
N ALA A 978 -3.57 15.41 22.88
CA ALA A 978 -2.75 14.20 22.98
C ALA A 978 -2.19 13.72 21.62
N GLU A 979 -2.71 14.20 20.50
CA GLU A 979 -2.26 13.87 19.13
C GLU A 979 -1.35 14.96 18.53
N ALA A 980 -0.95 15.96 19.32
CA ALA A 980 -0.08 17.02 18.87
C ALA A 980 1.25 16.48 18.32
N ALA A 981 1.83 17.21 17.35
CA ALA A 981 3.14 16.86 16.77
C ALA A 981 3.27 15.41 16.26
N ALA A 982 2.18 14.82 15.72
CA ALA A 982 2.19 13.47 15.14
C ALA A 982 3.35 13.20 14.17
N ARG A 983 3.77 14.22 13.39
CA ARG A 983 4.90 14.15 12.43
C ARG A 983 6.29 14.08 13.06
N SER A 984 6.41 14.27 14.37
CA SER A 984 7.69 14.14 15.09
C SER A 984 8.04 12.69 15.41
N PHE A 985 7.07 11.78 15.30
CA PHE A 985 7.27 10.33 15.40
C PHE A 985 7.59 9.80 14.00
N VAL A 986 8.72 9.12 13.87
CA VAL A 986 9.23 8.69 12.57
C VAL A 986 9.56 7.20 12.61
N PRO A 987 8.93 6.38 11.75
CA PRO A 987 9.32 4.98 11.60
C PRO A 987 10.60 4.87 10.77
N PHE A 988 11.37 3.80 10.96
CA PHE A 988 12.46 3.45 10.06
C PHE A 988 11.90 2.80 8.78
N GLU A 989 12.60 3.04 7.66
CA GLU A 989 12.18 2.52 6.34
C GLU A 989 12.34 1.01 6.22
N GLN A 990 13.42 0.47 6.81
CA GLN A 990 13.68 -0.97 6.83
C GLN A 990 13.12 -1.61 8.11
N GLN A 991 12.91 -2.92 8.05
CA GLN A 991 12.28 -3.70 9.11
C GLN A 991 13.26 -4.76 9.63
N ARG A 992 12.99 -5.27 10.83
CA ARG A 992 13.67 -6.47 11.37
C ARG A 992 13.06 -7.75 10.79
N SER A 993 13.78 -8.85 10.92
CA SER A 993 13.38 -10.18 10.41
C SER A 993 12.14 -10.76 11.11
N SER A 994 11.89 -10.41 12.38
CA SER A 994 10.74 -10.90 13.16
C SER A 994 10.23 -9.87 14.19
N GLN A 995 9.07 -10.16 14.80
CA GLN A 995 8.52 -9.36 15.89
C GLN A 995 9.47 -9.33 17.10
N SER A 996 9.39 -8.26 17.90
CA SER A 996 10.18 -8.09 19.12
C SER A 996 9.31 -7.63 20.27
N ALA A 997 9.65 -8.09 21.48
CA ALA A 997 9.01 -7.66 22.72
C ALA A 997 9.90 -6.63 23.44
N ALA A 998 10.91 -7.07 24.17
CA ALA A 998 11.81 -6.18 24.89
C ALA A 998 12.98 -5.69 24.03
N GLU A 999 13.36 -4.43 24.28
CA GLU A 999 14.58 -3.82 23.75
C GLU A 999 15.31 -3.00 24.82
N ALA A 1000 16.62 -2.83 24.65
CA ALA A 1000 17.41 -1.90 25.44
C ALA A 1000 18.59 -1.37 24.65
N MET A 1001 18.96 -0.11 24.88
CA MET A 1001 20.13 0.50 24.25
C MET A 1001 21.24 0.73 25.29
N ASP A 1002 22.48 0.46 24.89
CA ASP A 1002 23.66 0.78 25.71
C ASP A 1002 24.12 2.24 25.53
N ARG A 1003 25.08 2.66 26.35
CA ARG A 1003 25.67 4.01 26.28
C ARG A 1003 26.46 4.29 24.99
N ASN A 1004 26.86 3.26 24.26
CA ASN A 1004 27.54 3.40 22.98
C ASN A 1004 26.56 3.62 21.83
N GLY A 1005 25.25 3.47 22.07
CA GLY A 1005 24.21 3.62 21.07
C GLY A 1005 23.88 2.31 20.36
N VAL A 1006 24.27 1.16 20.93
CA VAL A 1006 23.89 -0.16 20.41
C VAL A 1006 22.57 -0.58 21.03
N LEU A 1007 21.53 -0.71 20.20
CA LEU A 1007 20.23 -1.24 20.55
C LEU A 1007 20.26 -2.77 20.47
N PHE A 1008 19.72 -3.44 21.48
CA PHE A 1008 19.58 -4.90 21.57
C PHE A 1008 18.10 -5.23 21.67
N PHE A 1009 17.64 -6.25 20.93
CA PHE A 1009 16.24 -6.61 20.84
C PHE A 1009 16.05 -8.11 20.59
N GLY A 1010 14.94 -8.67 21.06
CA GLY A 1010 14.57 -10.06 20.78
C GLY A 1010 14.04 -10.25 19.37
N LEU A 1011 14.29 -11.40 18.76
CA LEU A 1011 13.75 -11.81 17.47
C LEU A 1011 12.93 -13.09 17.67
N LEU A 1012 11.62 -12.94 17.81
CA LEU A 1012 10.73 -14.00 18.33
C LEU A 1012 10.64 -15.22 17.42
N SER A 1013 10.53 -15.03 16.10
CA SER A 1013 10.49 -16.16 15.15
C SER A 1013 11.86 -16.72 14.82
N ASP A 1014 12.92 -15.92 14.99
CA ASP A 1014 14.30 -16.36 14.74
C ASP A 1014 14.93 -17.01 15.99
N LEU A 1015 14.24 -16.95 17.13
CA LEU A 1015 14.67 -17.46 18.43
C LEU A 1015 16.06 -16.91 18.81
N ALA A 1016 16.23 -15.60 18.60
CA ALA A 1016 17.53 -14.94 18.62
C ALA A 1016 17.50 -13.56 19.32
N ILE A 1017 18.69 -13.03 19.64
CA ILE A 1017 18.89 -11.63 20.01
C ILE A 1017 19.63 -10.94 18.88
N GLY A 1018 19.05 -9.85 18.38
CA GLY A 1018 19.66 -8.96 17.40
C GLY A 1018 20.24 -7.71 18.04
N CYS A 1019 21.09 -7.01 17.30
CA CYS A 1019 21.52 -5.66 17.67
C CYS A 1019 21.68 -4.73 16.47
N TRP A 1020 21.65 -3.42 16.77
CA TRP A 1020 21.85 -2.35 15.80
C TRP A 1020 22.64 -1.20 16.43
N ASN A 1021 23.67 -0.69 15.74
CA ASN A 1021 24.47 0.44 16.22
C ASN A 1021 24.00 1.76 15.60
N SER A 1022 23.24 2.53 16.37
CA SER A 1022 22.66 3.82 15.95
C SER A 1022 23.66 4.93 15.62
N LYS A 1023 24.91 4.82 16.10
CA LYS A 1023 25.97 5.80 15.80
C LYS A 1023 26.67 5.51 14.48
N HIS A 1024 26.81 4.23 14.14
CA HIS A 1024 27.50 3.80 12.92
C HIS A 1024 26.53 3.72 11.74
N TYR A 1025 25.30 3.29 11.99
CA TYR A 1025 24.28 3.10 10.97
C TYR A 1025 23.10 4.04 11.25
N PRO A 1026 22.87 5.07 10.42
CA PRO A 1026 21.78 6.01 10.63
C PRO A 1026 20.40 5.39 10.36
N GLN A 1027 20.36 4.27 9.64
CA GLN A 1027 19.16 3.49 9.36
C GLN A 1027 19.17 2.21 10.19
N TYR A 1028 18.03 1.89 10.80
CA TYR A 1028 17.72 0.61 11.43
C TYR A 1028 17.14 -0.35 10.39
N GLY A 1029 17.32 -1.66 10.57
CA GLY A 1029 16.74 -2.71 9.73
C GLY A 1029 17.80 -3.40 8.84
N ASP A 1030 17.44 -4.52 8.23
CA ASP A 1030 18.36 -5.31 7.40
C ASP A 1030 18.77 -4.52 6.15
N PRO A 1031 20.08 -4.28 5.89
CA PRO A 1031 21.25 -5.09 6.29
C PRO A 1031 22.04 -4.59 7.51
N ASN A 1032 21.55 -3.62 8.27
CA ASN A 1032 22.28 -2.98 9.38
C ASN A 1032 22.10 -3.64 10.74
N ASN A 1033 21.26 -4.67 10.82
CA ASN A 1033 21.06 -5.46 12.03
C ASN A 1033 21.99 -6.68 12.01
N GLU A 1034 22.55 -7.01 13.16
CA GLU A 1034 23.38 -8.21 13.34
C GLU A 1034 22.72 -9.16 14.34
N ILE A 1035 22.75 -10.46 14.04
CA ILE A 1035 22.34 -11.50 15.00
C ILE A 1035 23.50 -11.78 15.92
N LEU A 1036 23.32 -11.52 17.22
CA LEU A 1036 24.33 -11.77 18.24
C LEU A 1036 24.33 -13.22 18.72
N ILE A 1037 23.15 -13.79 18.92
CA ILE A 1037 22.99 -15.16 19.40
C ILE A 1037 21.63 -15.74 19.04
N THR A 1038 21.61 -17.03 18.70
CA THR A 1038 20.41 -17.82 18.46
C THR A 1038 20.39 -19.00 19.43
N ASN A 1039 19.26 -19.23 20.09
CA ASN A 1039 19.07 -20.38 20.96
C ASN A 1039 17.58 -20.77 21.05
N PRO A 1040 17.16 -21.86 20.37
CA PRO A 1040 15.76 -22.26 20.31
C PRO A 1040 15.17 -22.80 21.63
N ASP A 1041 16.01 -23.07 22.62
CA ASP A 1041 15.57 -23.55 23.93
C ASP A 1041 15.37 -22.41 24.93
N THR A 1042 16.22 -21.39 24.87
CA THR A 1042 16.25 -20.30 25.87
C THR A 1042 15.84 -18.92 25.34
N LEU A 1043 15.47 -18.77 24.07
CA LEU A 1043 15.10 -17.47 23.50
C LEU A 1043 13.75 -17.55 22.75
N GLN A 1044 12.80 -18.30 23.30
CA GLN A 1044 11.47 -18.46 22.70
C GLN A 1044 10.66 -17.16 22.79
N PHE A 1045 10.69 -16.51 23.96
CA PHE A 1045 10.04 -15.22 24.14
C PHE A 1045 10.85 -14.32 25.11
N PRO A 1046 11.83 -13.54 24.62
CA PRO A 1046 12.57 -12.58 25.43
C PRO A 1046 11.67 -11.42 25.89
N SER A 1047 11.02 -11.56 27.05
CA SER A 1047 10.03 -10.61 27.57
C SER A 1047 10.65 -9.39 28.26
N GLY A 1048 11.90 -9.48 28.71
CA GLY A 1048 12.62 -8.39 29.37
C GLY A 1048 14.12 -8.42 29.03
N LEU A 1049 14.71 -7.26 28.75
CA LEU A 1049 16.12 -7.12 28.35
C LEU A 1049 16.73 -5.87 28.99
N LYS A 1050 17.90 -5.99 29.65
CA LYS A 1050 18.65 -4.84 30.18
C LYS A 1050 20.14 -4.90 29.80
N ALA A 1051 20.69 -3.75 29.38
CA ALA A 1051 22.08 -3.57 29.00
C ALA A 1051 22.94 -3.05 30.16
N ARG A 1052 23.97 -3.81 30.59
CA ARG A 1052 24.87 -3.36 31.66
C ARG A 1052 25.97 -2.46 31.10
N THR A 1053 25.99 -1.22 31.58
CA THR A 1053 26.87 -0.15 31.10
C THR A 1053 28.37 -0.51 31.17
N HIS A 1054 28.86 -1.21 32.19
CA HIS A 1054 30.32 -1.32 32.43
C HIS A 1054 31.04 -2.59 31.94
N LEU A 1055 30.36 -3.62 31.41
CA LEU A 1055 31.02 -4.94 31.16
C LEU A 1055 30.59 -5.70 29.89
N PHE A 1056 29.90 -5.09 28.91
CA PHE A 1056 29.34 -5.83 27.75
C PHE A 1056 28.54 -7.09 28.19
N LYS A 1057 27.71 -6.95 29.24
CA LYS A 1057 26.85 -8.03 29.76
C LYS A 1057 25.40 -7.58 29.68
N PHE A 1058 24.53 -8.46 29.20
CA PHE A 1058 23.08 -8.24 29.14
C PHE A 1058 22.38 -9.28 30.02
N ILE A 1059 21.28 -8.88 30.65
CA ILE A 1059 20.39 -9.81 31.36
C ILE A 1059 19.08 -9.84 30.59
N ILE A 1060 18.59 -11.07 30.39
CA ILE A 1060 17.41 -11.36 29.59
C ILE A 1060 16.51 -12.26 30.43
N ILE A 1061 15.21 -11.96 30.49
CA ILE A 1061 14.18 -12.92 30.87
C ILE A 1061 13.58 -13.49 29.59
N THR A 1062 13.46 -14.81 29.55
CA THR A 1062 12.73 -15.55 28.52
C THR A 1062 11.59 -16.30 29.17
N LEU A 1063 10.47 -16.41 28.45
CA LEU A 1063 9.38 -17.33 28.74
C LEU A 1063 9.51 -18.60 27.90
#